data_AF-A0A946DLY8-F1
#
_entry.id   AF-A0A946DLY8-F1
#
_cell.length_a   1.000
_cell.length_b   1.000
_cell.length_c   1.000
_cell.angle_alpha   90.00
_cell.angle_beta   90.00
_cell.angle_gamma   90.00
#
_symmetry.space_group_name_H-M   'P 1'
#
loop_
_entity.id
_entity.type
_entity.pdbx_description
1 polymer ?
#
loop_
_entity_poly.entity_id
_entity_poly.type
_entity_poly.pdbx_seq_one_letter_code
_entity_poly.pdbx_strand_id
1 'polypeptide(L)'
;MNDDDAAHAPTGKWEGDGSDAPPHADPSASADRDVLFGRLTVLNGFVDEKTVQAAICQSDSSKSLGELLVECGAISEEDLQAIEHLLERHLAKHGDDPPSGLSAFSPTVSFAAADVSETLVPIQQDGETPAKNFGDYELLEEIAKGGMGVVYKARQVRLNRTVALKMIRSGEFADDNQVKRFYSEAEAAAKLDHPGIVPVFEVGQTRGQHFFSMAFVEGSDLHAKVRDDGPFESKQAASLLKRVAEAVQFAHDRGIVHRDIKPQNILLDAAGEPKVTDFGLAKHIHGGSDLTATGQIIGTPSYMAPEQAAGNIEEIGTASDVYSLGATLYYLLTARPPFQAASPIETVRQVIETEPAPLRQLNSSVPRDLETICLKCLRKEPSKRYASANELAYDLNRWSGNKPIAARPVGRVEKAWLWCKRRPAVAGLLVAMVFSAVVGTVISVERQNATHADGLVDALVKADTAEVPNIVSDIGDYRQWADPLMHDRYDKARDGSTEKLHLAIALLPVDKAKLDYLRKHLLTVPYTQFPVVRDALLFPHKNELIEGLWKVATESQDADQRFQAACTLATYAPKDERWDEINDSVAGYLVQVLPSELLPWRNALRPAKDHLTPALEVIYRDDTKDVQVRGFATASLADYLSDDPERLFDLLADANEKQFAPMFSKVSDYRERAIALGNAEVAKTPAKDARENEKEALAMRQANAAVMLLRMNAANRVWPLLRHSTDPRVRSYIIHWLSPRGGDPNTIIARYRLETDVTIKRALLLCLGEFGESRLPKSQRKPLIETLLTAYRSDPDAGLHAAAEWLLRKWGHAEKIVAIDKELQQREEQLAASKQEGRQWYINGQGQTFVILDAGEFQMGSPESEVGRNLNERLHQRKVDRRIAISKTEVTKTQWRKFARSAQVLAAESEQLKRYIRTDDSPMLAITWYEAAWYCNWLSEQEGIAEDQWCYELNEQEKYAPGMKAKKEILELTGYRLPTEAEWEFACRAGANASRYYGLTETLLPQYAWYLANSDDHARPVARLKPNDFGLFDMHGNASEWCYEFYENYPSASRAAAADAAKADAVLKSVERVLRGRSFASRAPNVRSAERALNPPTYRRYLVGFRPARTLRRSP
;
A
#
# COMPACT_ATOMS: atom_id res chain seq x y z
N MET A 1 -6.61 -76.75 -44.29
CA MET A 1 -7.35 -77.86 -43.66
C MET A 1 -8.14 -77.23 -42.53
N ASN A 2 -9.20 -76.49 -42.88
CA ASN A 2 -10.53 -76.98 -43.31
C ASN A 2 -11.27 -77.54 -42.09
N ASP A 3 -12.55 -77.33 -41.85
CA ASP A 3 -13.66 -76.50 -42.36
C ASP A 3 -14.72 -76.68 -41.25
N ASP A 4 -15.34 -75.62 -40.76
CA ASP A 4 -16.77 -75.27 -40.89
C ASP A 4 -17.83 -76.38 -40.69
N ASP A 5 -18.75 -76.12 -39.74
CA ASP A 5 -20.23 -76.13 -39.85
C ASP A 5 -20.90 -76.40 -38.47
N ALA A 6 -21.54 -75.41 -37.82
CA ALA A 6 -22.97 -74.97 -37.91
C ALA A 6 -23.89 -75.72 -36.91
N ALA A 7 -24.90 -75.19 -36.18
CA ALA A 7 -25.66 -73.93 -36.08
C ALA A 7 -26.29 -73.81 -34.65
N HIS A 8 -26.66 -72.67 -34.05
CA HIS A 8 -27.89 -71.86 -34.29
C HIS A 8 -27.87 -70.51 -33.50
N ALA A 9 -28.14 -69.40 -34.23
CA ALA A 9 -28.84 -68.10 -33.95
C ALA A 9 -28.99 -67.52 -32.51
N PRO A 10 -28.88 -66.17 -32.29
CA PRO A 10 -29.85 -65.19 -32.83
C PRO A 10 -29.36 -63.76 -33.20
N THR A 11 -30.04 -63.19 -34.20
CA THR A 11 -30.35 -61.76 -34.47
C THR A 11 -29.31 -60.67 -34.19
N GLY A 12 -28.50 -60.43 -35.22
CA GLY A 12 -28.06 -59.15 -35.81
C GLY A 12 -28.16 -57.83 -35.03
N LYS A 13 -26.99 -57.21 -34.83
CA LYS A 13 -26.64 -55.87 -35.34
C LYS A 13 -25.11 -55.77 -35.44
N TRP A 14 -24.63 -55.37 -36.62
CA TRP A 14 -23.22 -55.36 -37.00
C TRP A 14 -22.45 -54.21 -36.35
N GLU A 15 -21.27 -54.54 -35.80
CA GLU A 15 -20.12 -53.67 -35.65
C GLU A 15 -19.53 -53.34 -37.03
N GLY A 16 -19.07 -52.09 -37.19
CA GLY A 16 -18.42 -51.60 -38.39
C GLY A 16 -18.32 -50.08 -38.39
N ASP A 17 -17.25 -49.59 -37.76
CA ASP A 17 -16.53 -48.34 -38.01
C ASP A 17 -17.26 -46.98 -37.83
N GLY A 18 -16.61 -46.09 -37.07
CA GLY A 18 -16.97 -44.68 -36.93
C GLY A 18 -17.70 -44.28 -35.64
N SER A 19 -16.94 -43.86 -34.63
CA SER A 19 -17.36 -42.73 -33.79
C SER A 19 -16.16 -42.11 -33.08
N ASP A 20 -15.75 -40.95 -33.58
CA ASP A 20 -15.12 -39.90 -32.79
C ASP A 20 -15.95 -39.69 -31.50
N ALA A 21 -15.49 -40.26 -30.40
CA ALA A 21 -15.91 -39.84 -29.07
C ALA A 21 -14.95 -38.72 -28.64
N PRO A 22 -15.44 -37.51 -28.30
CA PRO A 22 -14.57 -36.45 -27.83
C PRO A 22 -13.90 -36.91 -26.53
N PRO A 23 -12.64 -36.52 -26.28
CA PRO A 23 -11.93 -36.92 -25.09
C PRO A 23 -12.69 -36.42 -23.86
N HIS A 24 -12.81 -37.29 -22.85
CA HIS A 24 -13.35 -36.96 -21.54
C HIS A 24 -12.82 -35.60 -21.07
N ALA A 25 -13.73 -34.63 -20.91
CA ALA A 25 -13.41 -33.32 -20.38
C ALA A 25 -12.89 -33.46 -18.95
N ASP A 26 -11.76 -32.83 -18.67
CA ASP A 26 -11.16 -32.74 -17.34
C ASP A 26 -12.15 -32.05 -16.38
N PRO A 27 -12.61 -32.71 -15.30
CA PRO A 27 -13.56 -32.11 -14.36
C PRO A 27 -13.01 -30.87 -13.65
N SER A 28 -11.68 -30.66 -13.62
CA SER A 28 -11.08 -29.42 -13.11
C SER A 28 -11.31 -28.22 -14.04
N ALA A 29 -11.34 -28.45 -15.36
CA ALA A 29 -11.54 -27.39 -16.35
C ALA A 29 -12.98 -26.84 -16.36
N SER A 30 -13.97 -27.65 -15.99
CA SER A 30 -15.37 -27.22 -15.81
C SER A 30 -15.54 -26.34 -14.57
N ALA A 31 -14.94 -26.75 -13.44
CA ALA A 31 -15.01 -25.97 -12.19
C ALA A 31 -14.33 -24.60 -12.32
N ASP A 32 -13.18 -24.55 -12.99
CA ASP A 32 -12.45 -23.31 -13.23
C ASP A 32 -13.20 -22.34 -14.16
N ARG A 33 -13.91 -22.88 -15.17
CA ARG A 33 -14.77 -22.06 -16.04
C ARG A 33 -15.94 -21.47 -15.27
N ASP A 34 -16.60 -22.24 -14.40
CA ASP A 34 -17.72 -21.76 -13.59
C ASP A 34 -17.28 -20.69 -12.57
N VAL A 35 -16.10 -20.86 -11.95
CA VAL A 35 -15.52 -19.83 -11.07
C VAL A 35 -15.21 -18.54 -11.84
N LEU A 36 -14.70 -18.67 -13.07
CA LEU A 36 -14.41 -17.53 -13.93
C LEU A 36 -15.67 -16.82 -14.39
N PHE A 37 -16.70 -17.58 -14.78
CA PHE A 37 -18.02 -17.09 -15.13
C PHE A 37 -18.62 -16.32 -13.95
N GLY A 38 -18.69 -16.92 -12.76
CA GLY A 38 -19.22 -16.26 -11.55
C GLY A 38 -18.49 -14.97 -11.20
N ARG A 39 -17.17 -14.91 -11.36
CA ARG A 39 -16.38 -13.68 -11.15
C ARG A 39 -16.72 -12.58 -12.16
N LEU A 40 -16.85 -12.93 -13.44
CA LEU A 40 -17.22 -11.95 -14.47
C LEU A 40 -18.64 -11.43 -14.27
N THR A 41 -19.56 -12.28 -13.83
CA THR A 41 -20.93 -11.89 -13.48
C THR A 41 -20.97 -10.86 -12.35
N VAL A 42 -20.17 -11.06 -11.29
CA VAL A 42 -20.10 -10.12 -10.14
C VAL A 42 -19.38 -8.83 -10.52
N LEU A 43 -18.24 -8.91 -11.22
CA LEU A 43 -17.45 -7.73 -11.58
C LEU A 43 -18.17 -6.77 -12.52
N ASN A 44 -19.06 -7.30 -13.37
CA ASN A 44 -19.85 -6.48 -14.29
C ASN A 44 -21.23 -6.11 -13.72
N GLY A 45 -21.50 -6.43 -12.45
CA GLY A 45 -22.68 -5.96 -11.72
C GLY A 45 -23.99 -6.65 -12.09
N PHE A 46 -23.94 -7.85 -12.70
CA PHE A 46 -25.14 -8.60 -13.04
C PHE A 46 -25.82 -9.21 -11.80
N VAL A 47 -25.04 -9.76 -10.86
CA VAL A 47 -25.51 -10.20 -9.54
C VAL A 47 -24.44 -9.98 -8.46
N ASP A 48 -24.84 -10.00 -7.19
CA ASP A 48 -23.90 -9.91 -6.06
C ASP A 48 -23.20 -11.25 -5.76
N GLU A 49 -22.08 -11.17 -5.03
CA GLU A 49 -21.25 -12.34 -4.70
C GLU A 49 -21.99 -13.37 -3.82
N LYS A 50 -22.94 -12.92 -2.99
CA LYS A 50 -23.75 -13.81 -2.14
C LYS A 50 -24.70 -14.66 -2.96
N THR A 51 -25.27 -14.08 -4.02
CA THR A 51 -26.20 -14.76 -4.94
C THR A 51 -25.48 -15.83 -5.75
N VAL A 52 -24.26 -15.55 -6.22
CA VAL A 52 -23.40 -16.54 -6.89
C VAL A 52 -23.00 -17.68 -5.96
N GLN A 53 -22.60 -17.38 -4.72
CA GLN A 53 -22.28 -18.42 -3.73
C GLN A 53 -23.50 -19.29 -3.36
N ALA A 54 -24.69 -18.69 -3.27
CA ALA A 54 -25.93 -19.43 -3.02
C ALA A 54 -26.30 -20.38 -4.16
N ALA A 55 -26.05 -19.98 -5.42
CA ALA A 55 -26.26 -20.83 -6.60
C ALA A 55 -25.25 -22.00 -6.67
N ILE A 56 -23.98 -21.74 -6.34
CA ILE A 56 -22.92 -22.78 -6.27
C ILE A 56 -23.26 -23.84 -5.21
N CYS A 57 -23.81 -23.44 -4.06
CA CYS A 57 -24.22 -24.37 -3.01
C CYS A 57 -25.40 -25.29 -3.40
N GLN A 58 -26.12 -24.97 -4.48
CA GLN A 58 -27.24 -25.75 -5.00
C GLN A 58 -26.85 -26.62 -6.22
N SER A 59 -25.59 -26.61 -6.66
CA SER A 59 -25.18 -27.31 -7.88
C SER A 59 -25.21 -28.83 -7.72
N ASP A 60 -26.07 -29.49 -8.49
CA ASP A 60 -25.88 -30.90 -8.85
C ASP A 60 -24.97 -30.96 -10.08
N SER A 61 -24.06 -31.94 -10.16
CA SER A 61 -22.93 -32.04 -11.10
C SER A 61 -23.27 -32.13 -12.61
N SER A 62 -24.53 -31.82 -12.99
CA SER A 62 -25.08 -31.93 -14.33
C SER A 62 -25.46 -30.60 -15.00
N LYS A 63 -25.38 -29.45 -14.29
CA LYS A 63 -25.73 -28.11 -14.82
C LYS A 63 -24.60 -27.10 -14.59
N SER A 64 -24.42 -26.17 -15.53
CA SER A 64 -23.44 -25.07 -15.41
C SER A 64 -23.91 -23.97 -14.46
N LEU A 65 -22.99 -23.16 -13.94
CA LEU A 65 -23.33 -22.07 -13.02
C LEU A 65 -24.27 -21.02 -13.64
N GLY A 66 -24.11 -20.75 -14.94
CA GLY A 66 -24.98 -19.83 -15.68
C GLY A 66 -26.43 -20.30 -15.75
N GLU A 67 -26.67 -21.60 -15.99
CA GLU A 67 -28.01 -22.19 -16.02
C GLU A 67 -28.69 -22.15 -14.64
N LEU A 68 -27.92 -22.39 -13.57
CA LEU A 68 -28.43 -22.30 -12.19
C LEU A 68 -28.82 -20.87 -11.81
N LEU A 69 -28.06 -19.87 -12.24
CA LEU A 69 -28.38 -18.47 -11.98
C LEU A 69 -29.64 -18.01 -12.73
N VAL A 70 -29.91 -18.56 -13.92
CA VAL A 70 -31.18 -18.33 -14.64
C VAL A 70 -32.35 -19.02 -13.94
N GLU A 71 -32.18 -20.28 -13.52
CA GLU A 71 -33.22 -21.08 -12.86
C GLU A 71 -33.63 -20.51 -11.49
N CYS A 72 -32.69 -19.91 -10.76
CA CYS A 72 -32.96 -19.16 -9.52
C CYS A 72 -33.51 -17.74 -9.76
N GLY A 73 -33.65 -17.30 -11.01
CA GLY A 73 -34.13 -15.97 -11.38
C GLY A 73 -33.17 -14.83 -11.06
N ALA A 74 -31.89 -15.15 -10.87
CA ALA A 74 -30.85 -14.18 -10.50
C ALA A 74 -30.34 -13.39 -11.71
N ILE A 75 -30.33 -14.02 -12.90
CA ILE A 75 -30.02 -13.39 -14.20
C ILE A 75 -31.03 -13.83 -15.26
N SER A 76 -31.25 -13.03 -16.31
CA SER A 76 -32.10 -13.43 -17.44
C SER A 76 -31.34 -14.31 -18.46
N GLU A 77 -32.04 -14.96 -19.40
CA GLU A 77 -31.39 -15.67 -20.52
C GLU A 77 -30.59 -14.72 -21.43
N GLU A 78 -30.98 -13.45 -21.54
CA GLU A 78 -30.22 -12.43 -22.28
C GLU A 78 -28.92 -12.05 -21.54
N ASP A 79 -28.95 -11.95 -20.21
CA ASP A 79 -27.76 -11.69 -19.40
C ASP A 79 -26.77 -12.86 -19.45
N LEU A 80 -27.27 -14.10 -19.44
CA LEU A 80 -26.45 -15.30 -19.60
C LEU A 80 -25.65 -15.25 -20.92
N GLN A 81 -26.29 -14.88 -22.04
CA GLN A 81 -25.59 -14.72 -23.33
C GLN A 81 -24.55 -13.59 -23.30
N ALA A 82 -24.86 -12.48 -22.63
CA ALA A 82 -23.91 -11.36 -22.50
C ALA A 82 -22.67 -11.76 -21.67
N ILE A 83 -22.86 -12.50 -20.58
CA ILE A 83 -21.76 -12.96 -19.72
C ILE A 83 -20.92 -14.04 -20.41
N GLU A 84 -21.53 -14.99 -21.13
CA GLU A 84 -20.80 -15.96 -21.95
C GLU A 84 -19.93 -15.25 -23.00
N HIS A 85 -20.44 -14.19 -23.64
CA HIS A 85 -19.64 -13.41 -24.58
C HIS A 85 -18.47 -12.67 -23.91
N LEU A 86 -18.65 -12.18 -22.69
CA LEU A 86 -17.57 -11.58 -21.89
C LEU A 86 -16.53 -12.64 -21.49
N LEU A 87 -16.97 -13.84 -21.12
CA LEU A 87 -16.10 -14.97 -20.80
C LEU A 87 -15.26 -15.38 -22.02
N GLU A 88 -15.87 -15.52 -23.19
CA GLU A 88 -15.16 -15.83 -24.44
C GLU A 88 -14.12 -14.76 -24.79
N ARG A 89 -14.47 -13.47 -24.71
CA ARG A 89 -13.50 -12.38 -24.94
C ARG A 89 -12.36 -12.38 -23.92
N HIS A 90 -12.66 -12.68 -22.66
CA HIS A 90 -11.66 -12.74 -21.60
C HIS A 90 -10.68 -13.89 -21.83
N LEU A 91 -11.18 -15.07 -22.19
CA LEU A 91 -10.37 -16.24 -22.54
C LEU A 91 -9.50 -15.97 -23.79
N ALA A 92 -10.07 -15.40 -24.85
CA ALA A 92 -9.34 -15.01 -26.07
C ALA A 92 -8.18 -14.05 -25.82
N LYS A 93 -8.31 -13.20 -24.79
CA LYS A 93 -7.26 -12.25 -24.39
C LYS A 93 -6.19 -12.89 -23.50
N HIS A 94 -6.50 -13.98 -22.80
CA HIS A 94 -5.69 -14.52 -21.71
C HIS A 94 -5.30 -16.00 -21.85
N GLY A 95 -5.33 -16.55 -23.07
CA GLY A 95 -4.73 -17.87 -23.39
C GLY A 95 -5.69 -18.95 -23.88
N ASP A 96 -6.97 -18.62 -24.09
CA ASP A 96 -8.04 -19.51 -24.55
C ASP A 96 -8.36 -20.72 -23.63
N ASP A 97 -7.89 -20.70 -22.37
CA ASP A 97 -8.22 -21.73 -21.36
C ASP A 97 -8.64 -21.13 -19.99
N PRO A 98 -9.62 -21.76 -19.27
CA PRO A 98 -10.13 -21.23 -18.00
C PRO A 98 -9.10 -21.06 -16.88
N PRO A 99 -8.14 -21.97 -16.65
CA PRO A 99 -7.06 -21.76 -15.68
C PRO A 99 -6.23 -20.50 -15.97
N SER A 100 -5.86 -20.25 -17.22
CA SER A 100 -5.14 -19.03 -17.61
C SER A 100 -6.00 -17.79 -17.44
N GLY A 101 -7.29 -17.85 -17.82
CA GLY A 101 -8.27 -16.78 -17.59
C GLY A 101 -8.49 -16.45 -16.12
N LEU A 102 -8.50 -17.45 -15.24
CA LEU A 102 -8.55 -17.30 -13.78
C LEU A 102 -7.25 -16.76 -13.19
N SER A 103 -6.09 -17.18 -13.72
CA SER A 103 -4.79 -16.71 -13.25
C SER A 103 -4.59 -15.20 -13.51
N ALA A 104 -5.26 -14.66 -14.52
CA ALA A 104 -5.37 -13.22 -14.77
C ALA A 104 -6.15 -12.49 -13.65
N PHE A 105 -6.99 -13.21 -12.91
CA PHE A 105 -7.59 -12.77 -11.65
C PHE A 105 -6.75 -13.26 -10.45
N SER A 106 -5.55 -12.71 -10.27
CA SER A 106 -4.69 -13.03 -9.12
C SER A 106 -5.41 -12.82 -7.76
N PRO A 107 -5.14 -13.63 -6.71
CA PRO A 107 -5.76 -13.47 -5.40
C PRO A 107 -5.06 -12.36 -4.62
N THR A 108 -5.22 -11.11 -5.05
CA THR A 108 -5.12 -9.90 -4.21
C THR A 108 -5.72 -8.76 -5.02
N VAL A 109 -6.96 -8.40 -4.71
CA VAL A 109 -7.50 -7.07 -5.03
C VAL A 109 -7.92 -6.43 -3.71
N SER A 110 -6.98 -5.74 -3.08
CA SER A 110 -7.21 -4.44 -2.47
C SER A 110 -6.43 -3.46 -3.34
N PHE A 111 -7.16 -2.54 -3.97
CA PHE A 111 -6.71 -1.77 -5.13
C PHE A 111 -5.56 -0.81 -4.81
N ALA A 112 -4.38 -1.09 -5.39
CA ALA A 112 -3.31 -0.13 -5.73
C ALA A 112 -2.50 -0.67 -6.92
N ALA A 113 -1.88 0.26 -7.65
CA ALA A 113 -1.55 0.24 -9.09
C ALA A 113 -0.21 -0.40 -9.54
N ALA A 114 0.03 -0.28 -10.86
CA ALA A 114 1.28 -0.39 -11.66
C ALA A 114 1.59 -1.78 -12.27
N ASP A 115 2.20 -1.97 -13.46
CA ASP A 115 3.06 -1.18 -14.38
C ASP A 115 2.96 -1.86 -15.80
N VAL A 116 3.51 -1.44 -16.96
CA VAL A 116 4.94 -1.37 -17.34
C VAL A 116 5.12 -0.55 -18.65
N SER A 117 6.25 0.17 -18.70
CA SER A 117 6.83 1.04 -19.74
C SER A 117 7.79 0.32 -20.71
N GLU A 118 8.14 0.92 -21.87
CA GLU A 118 9.46 0.88 -22.56
C GLU A 118 9.41 1.90 -23.76
N THR A 119 10.44 2.63 -24.24
CA THR A 119 11.92 2.59 -24.13
C THR A 119 12.59 3.92 -24.64
N LEU A 120 13.67 4.37 -23.96
CA LEU A 120 14.99 4.91 -24.41
C LEU A 120 15.24 6.28 -25.16
N VAL A 121 15.75 7.31 -24.41
CA VAL A 121 17.14 7.94 -24.38
C VAL A 121 17.77 8.66 -25.63
N PRO A 122 18.64 9.73 -25.57
CA PRO A 122 18.85 10.94 -24.69
C PRO A 122 19.20 12.28 -25.45
N ILE A 123 19.52 13.41 -24.75
CA ILE A 123 20.71 14.33 -24.91
C ILE A 123 20.56 15.72 -24.20
N GLN A 124 21.57 16.05 -23.36
CA GLN A 124 22.21 17.33 -22.93
C GLN A 124 21.49 18.52 -22.24
N GLN A 125 22.34 19.25 -21.49
CA GLN A 125 22.18 20.21 -20.39
C GLN A 125 21.68 21.61 -20.83
N ASP A 126 20.95 22.32 -19.94
CA ASP A 126 21.40 23.55 -19.28
C ASP A 126 20.35 24.09 -18.29
N GLY A 127 20.83 24.84 -17.28
CA GLY A 127 20.06 25.23 -16.10
C GLY A 127 19.12 26.42 -16.30
N GLU A 128 17.88 26.22 -15.87
CA GLU A 128 16.95 27.25 -15.40
C GLU A 128 16.01 26.54 -14.39
N THR A 129 15.58 27.25 -13.34
CA THR A 129 14.73 26.73 -12.25
C THR A 129 13.65 25.79 -12.81
N PRO A 130 13.54 24.53 -12.35
CA PRO A 130 12.68 23.57 -13.02
C PRO A 130 11.23 24.01 -12.84
N ALA A 131 10.66 24.55 -13.92
CA ALA A 131 9.24 24.71 -14.06
C ALA A 131 8.59 23.36 -13.79
N LYS A 132 7.62 23.35 -12.87
CA LYS A 132 7.00 22.13 -12.38
C LYS A 132 6.11 21.59 -13.49
N ASN A 133 6.59 20.59 -14.23
CA ASN A 133 5.84 20.04 -15.36
C ASN A 133 4.61 19.24 -14.92
N PHE A 134 3.46 19.57 -15.50
CA PHE A 134 2.17 18.91 -15.33
C PHE A 134 1.60 18.49 -16.69
N GLY A 135 1.80 17.22 -17.07
CA GLY A 135 1.38 16.73 -18.40
C GLY A 135 2.08 17.47 -19.54
N ASP A 136 1.30 18.00 -20.49
CA ASP A 136 1.75 18.86 -21.61
C ASP A 136 1.96 20.33 -21.19
N TYR A 137 1.82 20.65 -19.90
CA TYR A 137 1.88 22.01 -19.37
C TYR A 137 3.11 22.21 -18.51
N GLU A 138 3.91 23.19 -18.86
CA GLU A 138 4.98 23.72 -18.03
C GLU A 138 4.39 24.83 -17.16
N LEU A 139 4.29 24.62 -15.86
CA LEU A 139 3.73 25.60 -14.93
C LEU A 139 4.74 26.73 -14.68
N LEU A 140 4.37 27.96 -15.01
CA LEU A 140 5.23 29.15 -14.92
C LEU A 140 5.00 29.91 -13.61
N GLU A 141 3.77 30.33 -13.33
CA GLU A 141 3.41 31.09 -12.13
C GLU A 141 1.96 30.81 -11.68
N GLU A 142 1.68 30.92 -10.38
CA GLU A 142 0.31 30.85 -9.85
C GLU A 142 -0.36 32.22 -10.03
N ILE A 143 -1.47 32.26 -10.79
CA ILE A 143 -2.23 33.49 -11.08
C ILE A 143 -3.25 33.76 -9.97
N ALA A 144 -3.96 32.72 -9.52
CA ALA A 144 -5.05 32.86 -8.55
C ALA A 144 -5.33 31.57 -7.78
N LYS A 145 -5.81 31.71 -6.53
CA LYS A 145 -6.19 30.60 -5.65
C LYS A 145 -7.59 30.83 -5.07
N GLY A 146 -8.51 29.92 -5.34
CA GLY A 146 -9.92 30.02 -4.96
C GLY A 146 -10.47 28.82 -4.20
N GLY A 147 -11.77 28.84 -3.91
CA GLY A 147 -12.47 27.78 -3.16
C GLY A 147 -12.58 26.44 -3.91
N MET A 148 -12.54 26.45 -5.24
CA MET A 148 -12.66 25.24 -6.09
C MET A 148 -11.33 24.78 -6.71
N GLY A 149 -10.26 25.58 -6.64
CA GLY A 149 -9.01 25.25 -7.33
C GLY A 149 -7.93 26.34 -7.35
N VAL A 150 -6.84 26.05 -8.04
CA VAL A 150 -5.69 26.94 -8.29
C VAL A 150 -5.56 27.16 -9.79
N VAL A 151 -5.29 28.39 -10.22
CA VAL A 151 -5.05 28.75 -11.62
C VAL A 151 -3.57 29.10 -11.80
N TYR A 152 -2.90 28.43 -12.73
CA TYR A 152 -1.51 28.71 -13.11
C TYR A 152 -1.44 29.34 -14.50
N LYS A 153 -0.50 30.26 -14.70
CA LYS A 153 0.00 30.55 -16.04
C LYS A 153 0.90 29.39 -16.42
N ALA A 154 0.63 28.79 -17.56
CA ALA A 154 1.41 27.65 -18.03
C ALA A 154 1.75 27.82 -19.50
N ARG A 155 2.88 27.25 -19.92
CA ARG A 155 3.20 27.06 -21.34
C ARG A 155 2.75 25.67 -21.75
N GLN A 156 1.82 25.57 -22.68
CA GLN A 156 1.48 24.29 -23.29
C GLN A 156 2.60 23.94 -24.29
N VAL A 157 3.37 22.90 -24.00
CA VAL A 157 4.65 22.61 -24.65
C VAL A 157 4.44 22.23 -26.11
N ARG A 158 3.50 21.33 -26.42
CA ARG A 158 3.24 20.88 -27.81
C ARG A 158 2.83 21.99 -28.78
N LEU A 159 2.08 22.98 -28.28
CA LEU A 159 1.57 24.09 -29.10
C LEU A 159 2.37 25.39 -28.91
N ASN A 160 3.37 25.37 -28.03
CA ASN A 160 4.17 26.52 -27.62
C ASN A 160 3.34 27.80 -27.38
N ARG A 161 2.23 27.67 -26.65
CA ARG A 161 1.33 28.78 -26.32
C ARG A 161 1.19 28.95 -24.81
N THR A 162 1.02 30.19 -24.36
CA THR A 162 0.71 30.50 -22.97
C THR A 162 -0.79 30.34 -22.72
N VAL A 163 -1.13 29.63 -21.65
CA VAL A 163 -2.51 29.34 -21.23
C VAL A 163 -2.67 29.62 -19.74
N ALA A 164 -3.91 29.83 -19.32
CA ALA A 164 -4.29 29.71 -17.91
C ALA A 164 -4.79 28.29 -17.65
N LEU A 165 -4.18 27.58 -16.70
CA LEU A 165 -4.48 26.20 -16.34
C LEU A 165 -5.15 26.17 -14.96
N LYS A 166 -6.45 25.85 -14.91
CA LYS A 166 -7.19 25.71 -13.65
C LYS A 166 -7.15 24.25 -13.19
N MET A 167 -6.87 24.01 -11.92
CA MET A 167 -6.70 22.68 -11.33
C MET A 167 -7.45 22.57 -10.00
N ILE A 168 -8.05 21.41 -9.69
CA ILE A 168 -8.74 21.20 -8.40
C ILE A 168 -7.73 21.09 -7.25
N ARG A 169 -7.98 21.83 -6.16
CA ARG A 169 -7.08 21.94 -5.00
C ARG A 169 -6.92 20.62 -4.23
N SER A 170 -7.98 19.80 -4.17
CA SER A 170 -7.98 18.49 -3.49
C SER A 170 -7.21 17.40 -4.24
N GLY A 171 -6.74 17.67 -5.46
CA GLY A 171 -5.98 16.71 -6.25
C GLY A 171 -6.75 15.40 -6.48
N GLU A 172 -6.14 14.29 -6.09
CA GLU A 172 -6.72 12.94 -6.16
C GLU A 172 -7.79 12.67 -5.09
N PHE A 173 -7.96 13.57 -4.11
CA PHE A 173 -8.92 13.45 -3.00
C PHE A 173 -10.20 14.29 -3.23
N ALA A 174 -10.46 14.72 -4.46
CA ALA A 174 -11.67 15.44 -4.80
C ALA A 174 -12.90 14.51 -4.75
N ASP A 175 -13.97 14.92 -4.09
CA ASP A 175 -15.23 14.17 -4.08
C ASP A 175 -15.93 14.24 -5.47
N ASP A 176 -16.77 13.25 -5.76
CA ASP A 176 -17.45 13.14 -7.06
C ASP A 176 -18.31 14.37 -7.42
N ASN A 177 -18.81 15.10 -6.42
CA ASN A 177 -19.61 16.31 -6.64
C ASN A 177 -18.72 17.51 -7.01
N GLN A 178 -17.51 17.63 -6.44
CA GLN A 178 -16.51 18.64 -6.80
C GLN A 178 -16.02 18.44 -8.23
N VAL A 179 -15.75 17.19 -8.62
CA VAL A 179 -15.32 16.84 -9.98
C VAL A 179 -16.42 17.14 -11.00
N LYS A 180 -17.66 16.68 -10.77
CA LYS A 180 -18.80 16.96 -11.67
C LYS A 180 -19.03 18.46 -11.87
N ARG A 181 -18.93 19.27 -10.80
CA ARG A 181 -19.04 20.75 -10.87
C ARG A 181 -17.92 21.37 -11.71
N PHE A 182 -16.68 20.93 -11.49
CA PHE A 182 -15.50 21.43 -12.21
C PHE A 182 -15.58 21.19 -13.73
N TYR A 183 -16.03 20.00 -14.16
CA TYR A 183 -16.25 19.72 -15.58
C TYR A 183 -17.45 20.48 -16.16
N SER A 184 -18.55 20.62 -15.41
CA SER A 184 -19.74 21.35 -15.86
C SER A 184 -19.46 22.83 -16.17
N GLU A 185 -18.60 23.48 -15.38
CA GLU A 185 -18.13 24.85 -15.62
C GLU A 185 -17.34 24.95 -16.93
N ALA A 186 -16.41 24.03 -17.15
CA ALA A 186 -15.58 24.02 -18.35
C ALA A 186 -16.39 23.73 -19.63
N GLU A 187 -17.34 22.80 -19.57
CA GLU A 187 -18.24 22.46 -20.68
C GLU A 187 -19.18 23.61 -21.05
N ALA A 188 -19.62 24.41 -20.07
CA ALA A 188 -20.43 25.60 -20.31
C ALA A 188 -19.68 26.64 -21.14
N ALA A 189 -18.47 26.98 -20.70
CA ALA A 189 -17.63 27.98 -21.35
C ALA A 189 -17.13 27.50 -22.72
N ALA A 190 -16.85 26.20 -22.90
CA ALA A 190 -16.42 25.63 -24.17
C ALA A 190 -17.46 25.75 -25.31
N LYS A 191 -18.76 25.93 -24.98
CA LYS A 191 -19.84 26.14 -25.95
C LYS A 191 -19.98 27.60 -26.42
N LEU A 192 -19.16 28.50 -25.88
CA LEU A 192 -19.27 29.94 -26.10
C LEU A 192 -18.06 30.47 -26.88
N ASP A 193 -18.26 30.73 -28.17
CA ASP A 193 -17.28 31.41 -29.03
C ASP A 193 -17.68 32.88 -29.23
N HIS A 194 -17.15 33.76 -28.39
CA HIS A 194 -17.43 35.19 -28.42
C HIS A 194 -16.20 36.00 -28.00
N PRO A 195 -15.86 37.11 -28.68
CA PRO A 195 -14.68 37.91 -28.35
C PRO A 195 -14.68 38.49 -26.93
N GLY A 196 -15.84 38.62 -26.28
CA GLY A 196 -15.98 39.07 -24.89
C GLY A 196 -15.96 37.95 -23.84
N ILE A 197 -15.69 36.69 -24.21
CA ILE A 197 -15.67 35.53 -23.32
C ILE A 197 -14.29 34.85 -23.43
N VAL A 198 -13.72 34.40 -22.30
CA VAL A 198 -12.45 33.66 -22.30
C VAL A 198 -12.68 32.24 -22.87
N PRO A 199 -12.05 31.85 -23.99
CA PRO A 199 -12.24 30.53 -24.57
C PRO A 199 -11.52 29.44 -23.75
N VAL A 200 -12.21 28.31 -23.55
CA VAL A 200 -11.65 27.07 -22.98
C VAL A 200 -11.09 26.22 -24.11
N PHE A 201 -9.88 25.70 -23.94
CA PHE A 201 -9.18 24.92 -24.96
C PHE A 201 -9.22 23.41 -24.74
N GLU A 202 -9.02 22.96 -23.50
CA GLU A 202 -8.92 21.55 -23.17
C GLU A 202 -9.44 21.30 -21.75
N VAL A 203 -10.06 20.14 -21.54
CA VAL A 203 -10.43 19.63 -20.23
C VAL A 203 -9.88 18.21 -20.13
N GLY A 204 -9.25 17.85 -19.01
CA GLY A 204 -8.57 16.56 -18.89
C GLY A 204 -8.22 16.17 -17.47
N GLN A 205 -7.55 15.03 -17.35
CA GLN A 205 -7.02 14.52 -16.10
C GLN A 205 -5.58 14.06 -16.33
N THR A 206 -4.68 14.39 -15.41
CA THR A 206 -3.29 13.95 -15.47
C THR A 206 -2.82 13.64 -14.06
N ARG A 207 -2.28 12.42 -13.85
CA ARG A 207 -1.83 11.93 -12.53
C ARG A 207 -2.91 12.13 -11.46
N GLY A 208 -4.12 11.64 -11.75
CA GLY A 208 -5.29 11.73 -10.88
C GLY A 208 -5.85 13.14 -10.65
N GLN A 209 -5.19 14.20 -11.13
CA GLN A 209 -5.59 15.59 -10.92
C GLN A 209 -6.35 16.14 -12.13
N HIS A 210 -7.58 16.62 -11.88
CA HIS A 210 -8.45 17.21 -12.89
C HIS A 210 -8.05 18.65 -13.22
N PHE A 211 -8.04 18.98 -14.50
CA PHE A 211 -7.67 20.31 -14.99
C PHE A 211 -8.48 20.74 -16.21
N PHE A 212 -8.50 22.04 -16.49
CA PHE A 212 -8.80 22.56 -17.82
C PHE A 212 -7.90 23.75 -18.15
N SER A 213 -7.62 23.95 -19.43
CA SER A 213 -6.84 25.06 -19.95
C SER A 213 -7.72 26.05 -20.72
N MET A 214 -7.43 27.33 -20.57
CA MET A 214 -8.15 28.44 -21.21
C MET A 214 -7.18 29.52 -21.67
N ALA A 215 -7.64 30.46 -22.50
CA ALA A 215 -6.80 31.57 -22.94
C ALA A 215 -6.27 32.38 -21.75
N PHE A 216 -4.97 32.64 -21.74
CA PHE A 216 -4.37 33.57 -20.78
C PHE A 216 -4.63 35.01 -21.21
N VAL A 217 -5.19 35.82 -20.31
CA VAL A 217 -5.41 37.26 -20.52
C VAL A 217 -4.34 38.01 -19.71
N GLU A 218 -3.50 38.79 -20.39
CA GLU A 218 -2.31 39.40 -19.78
C GLU A 218 -2.58 40.61 -18.87
N GLY A 219 -3.82 41.09 -18.76
CA GLY A 219 -4.20 42.23 -17.93
C GLY A 219 -4.92 41.87 -16.63
N SER A 220 -5.31 42.89 -15.86
CA SER A 220 -5.93 42.74 -14.54
C SER A 220 -7.46 42.62 -14.61
N ASP A 221 -8.07 42.07 -13.56
CA ASP A 221 -9.53 42.11 -13.39
C ASP A 221 -10.05 43.52 -13.02
N LEU A 222 -11.36 43.74 -13.19
CA LEU A 222 -11.99 45.03 -12.89
C LEU A 222 -11.95 45.39 -11.40
N HIS A 223 -11.90 44.42 -10.49
CA HIS A 223 -11.78 44.70 -9.05
C HIS A 223 -10.40 45.29 -8.73
N ALA A 224 -9.33 44.69 -9.25
CA ALA A 224 -7.98 45.22 -9.12
C ALA A 224 -7.89 46.65 -9.69
N LYS A 225 -8.51 46.89 -10.85
CA LYS A 225 -8.50 48.20 -11.49
C LYS A 225 -9.18 49.29 -10.65
N VAL A 226 -10.35 49.00 -10.05
CA VAL A 226 -11.03 49.95 -9.15
C VAL A 226 -10.28 50.15 -7.84
N ARG A 227 -9.66 49.11 -7.29
CA ARG A 227 -8.86 49.21 -6.08
C ARG A 227 -7.65 50.13 -6.28
N ASP A 228 -6.99 50.00 -7.43
CA ASP A 228 -5.72 50.67 -7.70
C ASP A 228 -5.93 52.11 -8.25
N ASP A 229 -6.94 52.32 -9.11
CA ASP A 229 -7.20 53.61 -9.77
C ASP A 229 -8.42 54.38 -9.23
N GLY A 230 -9.22 53.75 -8.36
CA GLY A 230 -10.49 54.29 -7.87
C GLY A 230 -11.69 54.01 -8.80
N PRO A 231 -12.88 54.59 -8.51
CA PRO A 231 -14.06 54.42 -9.35
C PRO A 231 -13.82 54.89 -10.78
N PHE A 232 -14.38 54.17 -11.75
CA PHE A 232 -14.32 54.53 -13.15
C PHE A 232 -15.14 55.79 -13.46
N GLU A 233 -14.69 56.55 -14.47
CA GLU A 233 -15.49 57.61 -15.05
C GLU A 233 -16.79 57.03 -15.63
N SER A 234 -17.91 57.75 -15.49
CA SER A 234 -19.24 57.21 -15.81
C SER A 234 -19.35 56.68 -17.25
N LYS A 235 -18.72 57.36 -18.22
CA LYS A 235 -18.71 56.90 -19.62
C LYS A 235 -17.91 55.63 -19.81
N GLN A 236 -16.75 55.54 -19.16
CA GLN A 236 -15.90 54.35 -19.23
C GLN A 236 -16.58 53.15 -18.58
N ALA A 237 -17.17 53.33 -17.39
CA ALA A 237 -17.93 52.29 -16.69
C ALA A 237 -19.11 51.76 -17.53
N ALA A 238 -19.89 52.66 -18.14
CA ALA A 238 -21.01 52.28 -18.98
C ALA A 238 -20.57 51.57 -20.27
N SER A 239 -19.47 52.00 -20.89
CA SER A 239 -18.92 51.38 -22.10
C SER A 239 -18.41 49.97 -21.83
N LEU A 240 -17.68 49.77 -20.73
CA LEU A 240 -17.19 48.45 -20.32
C LEU A 240 -18.35 47.51 -20.00
N LEU A 241 -19.30 47.96 -19.18
CA LEU A 241 -20.42 47.12 -18.78
C LEU A 241 -21.36 46.80 -19.94
N LYS A 242 -21.53 47.71 -20.91
CA LYS A 242 -22.27 47.42 -22.14
C LYS A 242 -21.69 46.19 -22.85
N ARG A 243 -20.37 46.15 -23.06
CA ARG A 243 -19.69 45.04 -23.75
C ARG A 243 -19.79 43.73 -22.96
N VAL A 244 -19.69 43.82 -21.62
CA VAL A 244 -19.93 42.67 -20.73
C VAL A 244 -21.37 42.18 -20.85
N ALA A 245 -22.36 43.08 -20.88
CA ALA A 245 -23.77 42.73 -21.03
C ALA A 245 -24.07 42.10 -22.40
N GLU A 246 -23.40 42.55 -23.48
CA GLU A 246 -23.46 41.91 -24.81
C GLU A 246 -22.88 40.48 -24.78
N ALA A 247 -21.74 40.27 -24.10
CA ALA A 247 -21.15 38.94 -23.93
C ALA A 247 -22.03 38.01 -23.08
N VAL A 248 -22.64 38.52 -22.00
CA VAL A 248 -23.57 37.76 -21.16
C VAL A 248 -24.84 37.40 -21.92
N GLN A 249 -25.37 38.32 -22.74
CA GLN A 249 -26.51 38.01 -23.60
C GLN A 249 -26.19 36.86 -24.57
N PHE A 250 -25.01 36.87 -25.18
CA PHE A 250 -24.59 35.81 -26.09
C PHE A 250 -24.62 34.42 -25.42
N ALA A 251 -24.30 34.35 -24.13
CA ALA A 251 -24.43 33.13 -23.33
C ALA A 251 -25.91 32.79 -23.03
N HIS A 252 -26.73 33.78 -22.68
CA HIS A 252 -28.18 33.61 -22.44
C HIS A 252 -28.89 33.04 -23.67
N ASP A 253 -28.53 33.50 -24.88
CA ASP A 253 -29.10 33.00 -26.14
C ASP A 253 -28.79 31.51 -26.40
N ARG A 254 -27.79 30.95 -25.71
CA ARG A 254 -27.40 29.53 -25.74
C ARG A 254 -27.90 28.74 -24.52
N GLY A 255 -28.80 29.34 -23.72
CA GLY A 255 -29.35 28.72 -22.53
C GLY A 255 -28.38 28.65 -21.35
N ILE A 256 -27.28 29.39 -21.37
CA ILE A 256 -26.27 29.40 -20.32
C ILE A 256 -26.40 30.69 -19.50
N VAL A 257 -26.69 30.53 -18.20
CA VAL A 257 -26.72 31.64 -17.21
C VAL A 257 -25.41 31.60 -16.42
N HIS A 258 -24.76 32.74 -16.22
CA HIS A 258 -23.43 32.81 -15.59
C HIS A 258 -23.47 32.60 -14.07
N ARG A 259 -24.44 33.20 -13.37
CA ARG A 259 -24.72 33.04 -11.92
C ARG A 259 -23.66 33.57 -10.93
N ASP A 260 -22.50 34.02 -11.39
CA ASP A 260 -21.39 34.54 -10.54
C ASP A 260 -20.69 35.76 -11.18
N ILE A 261 -21.46 36.63 -11.85
CA ILE A 261 -20.91 37.87 -12.44
C ILE A 261 -20.47 38.82 -11.31
N LYS A 262 -19.20 39.20 -11.33
CA LYS A 262 -18.59 40.14 -10.39
C LYS A 262 -17.32 40.76 -10.99
N PRO A 263 -16.81 41.89 -10.47
CA PRO A 263 -15.64 42.56 -11.02
C PRO A 263 -14.39 41.65 -11.14
N GLN A 264 -14.20 40.67 -10.26
CA GLN A 264 -13.07 39.72 -10.30
C GLN A 264 -13.13 38.73 -11.48
N ASN A 265 -14.33 38.46 -12.01
CA ASN A 265 -14.54 37.52 -13.12
C ASN A 265 -14.62 38.24 -14.48
N ILE A 266 -14.26 39.52 -14.52
CA ILE A 266 -14.19 40.34 -15.74
C ILE A 266 -12.76 40.84 -15.89
N LEU A 267 -12.01 40.23 -16.80
CA LEU A 267 -10.61 40.53 -17.08
C LEU A 267 -10.51 41.61 -18.16
N LEU A 268 -9.53 42.50 -18.07
CA LEU A 268 -9.19 43.43 -19.15
C LEU A 268 -7.98 42.89 -19.91
N ASP A 269 -8.07 42.80 -21.24
CA ASP A 269 -6.91 42.48 -22.06
C ASP A 269 -5.99 43.70 -22.27
N ALA A 270 -4.88 43.52 -22.99
CA ALA A 270 -3.92 44.58 -23.27
C ALA A 270 -4.51 45.77 -24.04
N ALA A 271 -5.62 45.58 -24.76
CA ALA A 271 -6.34 46.66 -25.45
C ALA A 271 -7.39 47.34 -24.55
N GLY A 272 -7.55 46.88 -23.30
CA GLY A 272 -8.57 47.35 -22.36
C GLY A 272 -9.97 46.81 -22.66
N GLU A 273 -10.08 45.74 -23.45
CA GLU A 273 -11.36 45.11 -23.76
C GLU A 273 -11.74 44.08 -22.68
N PRO A 274 -13.01 44.06 -22.22
CA PRO A 274 -13.43 43.16 -21.16
C PRO A 274 -13.68 41.74 -21.67
N LYS A 275 -13.22 40.75 -20.89
CA LYS A 275 -13.40 39.31 -21.12
C LYS A 275 -14.04 38.68 -19.87
N VAL A 276 -15.15 37.98 -20.07
CA VAL A 276 -15.87 37.27 -19.00
C VAL A 276 -15.31 35.86 -18.84
N THR A 277 -15.08 35.42 -17.59
CA THR A 277 -14.55 34.10 -17.23
C THR A 277 -15.37 33.47 -16.09
N ASP A 278 -15.12 32.18 -15.80
CA ASP A 278 -15.72 31.42 -14.67
C ASP A 278 -17.26 31.31 -14.73
N PHE A 279 -17.79 30.70 -15.80
CA PHE A 279 -19.22 30.43 -15.97
C PHE A 279 -19.71 29.39 -14.95
N GLY A 280 -20.19 29.87 -13.81
CA GLY A 280 -20.63 29.07 -12.68
C GLY A 280 -21.95 28.30 -12.89
N LEU A 281 -21.95 27.29 -13.77
CA LEU A 281 -23.02 26.30 -13.79
C LEU A 281 -22.83 25.31 -12.62
N ALA A 282 -23.84 25.26 -11.74
CA ALA A 282 -23.96 24.44 -10.52
C ALA A 282 -23.33 24.98 -9.21
N LYS A 283 -23.74 26.18 -8.78
CA LYS A 283 -24.09 26.36 -7.35
C LYS A 283 -25.48 25.76 -7.13
N HIS A 284 -25.57 24.45 -6.89
CA HIS A 284 -26.70 23.93 -6.13
C HIS A 284 -26.53 24.48 -4.72
N ILE A 285 -27.31 25.52 -4.41
CA ILE A 285 -27.66 25.81 -3.03
C ILE A 285 -28.46 24.58 -2.62
N HIS A 286 -27.86 23.68 -1.84
CA HIS A 286 -28.62 22.59 -1.25
C HIS A 286 -29.77 23.23 -0.47
N GLY A 287 -31.00 22.95 -0.89
CA GLY A 287 -32.18 23.24 -0.11
C GLY A 287 -32.14 22.37 1.14
N GLY A 288 -32.39 22.98 2.30
CA GLY A 288 -32.32 22.35 3.62
C GLY A 288 -31.13 22.87 4.43
N SER A 289 -31.42 23.79 5.36
CA SER A 289 -30.80 24.10 6.68
C SER A 289 -29.29 23.99 6.97
N ASP A 290 -28.44 23.40 6.12
CA ASP A 290 -27.02 23.15 6.43
C ASP A 290 -26.09 24.35 6.17
N LEU A 291 -26.61 25.45 5.62
CA LEU A 291 -25.85 26.70 5.44
C LEU A 291 -25.50 27.39 6.76
N THR A 292 -26.17 27.03 7.87
CA THR A 292 -25.90 27.56 9.22
C THR A 292 -24.96 26.70 10.06
N ALA A 293 -24.74 25.42 9.71
CA ALA A 293 -23.99 24.48 10.56
C ALA A 293 -22.46 24.45 10.33
N THR A 294 -21.96 24.93 9.20
CA THR A 294 -20.52 24.88 8.87
C THR A 294 -19.82 26.24 8.74
N GLY A 295 -20.55 27.36 8.88
CA GLY A 295 -19.97 28.71 8.90
C GLY A 295 -19.21 29.13 7.63
N GLN A 296 -19.16 28.29 6.60
CA GLN A 296 -18.48 28.58 5.33
C GLN A 296 -19.49 29.03 4.29
N ILE A 297 -19.82 30.32 4.30
CA ILE A 297 -20.41 30.98 3.14
C ILE A 297 -19.32 31.02 2.06
N ILE A 298 -19.40 30.11 1.08
CA ILE A 298 -18.45 30.04 -0.03
C ILE A 298 -18.76 31.17 -1.03
N GLY A 299 -18.10 32.31 -0.85
CA GLY A 299 -18.08 33.44 -1.79
C GLY A 299 -18.36 34.80 -1.14
N THR A 300 -18.27 35.87 -1.93
CA THR A 300 -18.63 37.24 -1.51
C THR A 300 -20.08 37.53 -1.91
N PRO A 301 -21.05 37.58 -0.98
CA PRO A 301 -22.49 37.74 -1.29
C PRO A 301 -22.86 39.11 -1.88
N SER A 302 -21.94 40.07 -1.92
CA SER A 302 -22.19 41.47 -2.31
C SER A 302 -22.69 41.70 -3.75
N TYR A 303 -22.56 40.71 -4.63
CA TYR A 303 -23.00 40.81 -6.04
C TYR A 303 -24.14 39.85 -6.38
N MET A 304 -24.56 39.01 -5.43
CA MET A 304 -25.56 37.97 -5.61
C MET A 304 -26.98 38.57 -5.73
N ALA A 305 -27.80 38.03 -6.64
CA ALA A 305 -29.19 38.44 -6.75
C ALA A 305 -30.03 37.99 -5.53
N PRO A 306 -31.10 38.71 -5.13
CA PRO A 306 -31.95 38.35 -4.00
C PRO A 306 -32.49 36.92 -4.05
N GLU A 307 -32.94 36.46 -5.21
CA GLU A 307 -33.40 35.08 -5.43
C GLU A 307 -32.28 34.04 -5.24
N GLN A 308 -31.03 34.38 -5.59
CA GLN A 308 -29.87 33.53 -5.32
C GLN A 308 -29.49 33.57 -3.83
N ALA A 309 -29.59 34.72 -3.18
CA ALA A 309 -29.29 34.92 -1.76
C ALA A 309 -30.34 34.24 -0.85
N ALA A 310 -31.59 34.17 -1.29
CA ALA A 310 -32.70 33.49 -0.62
C ALA A 310 -32.73 31.97 -0.88
N GLY A 311 -31.95 31.47 -1.84
CA GLY A 311 -31.94 30.04 -2.20
C GLY A 311 -33.12 29.59 -3.07
N ASN A 312 -33.82 30.52 -3.74
CA ASN A 312 -34.98 30.22 -4.60
C ASN A 312 -34.52 29.68 -5.97
N ILE A 313 -34.11 28.40 -6.02
CA ILE A 313 -33.50 27.77 -7.21
C ILE A 313 -34.35 27.95 -8.48
N GLU A 314 -35.68 27.89 -8.37
CA GLU A 314 -36.62 28.01 -9.49
C GLU A 314 -36.71 29.43 -10.08
N GLU A 315 -36.33 30.45 -9.31
CA GLU A 315 -36.35 31.86 -9.74
C GLU A 315 -35.00 32.33 -10.32
N ILE A 316 -33.94 31.52 -10.19
CA ILE A 316 -32.60 31.85 -10.71
C ILE A 316 -32.59 31.70 -12.24
N GLY A 317 -32.50 32.83 -12.93
CA GLY A 317 -32.51 32.89 -14.39
C GLY A 317 -31.67 34.04 -14.96
N THR A 318 -31.92 34.41 -16.21
CA THR A 318 -31.22 35.53 -16.89
C THR A 318 -31.35 36.86 -16.14
N ALA A 319 -32.48 37.08 -15.46
CA ALA A 319 -32.72 38.25 -14.61
C ALA A 319 -31.79 38.34 -13.39
N SER A 320 -31.24 37.21 -12.92
CA SER A 320 -30.24 37.17 -11.85
C SER A 320 -28.90 37.73 -12.33
N ASP A 321 -28.46 37.38 -13.54
CA ASP A 321 -27.26 37.95 -14.15
C ASP A 321 -27.41 39.46 -14.42
N VAL A 322 -28.60 39.92 -14.80
CA VAL A 322 -28.91 41.35 -14.95
C VAL A 322 -28.74 42.11 -13.63
N TYR A 323 -29.12 41.51 -12.51
CA TYR A 323 -28.87 42.10 -11.19
C TYR A 323 -27.37 42.17 -10.89
N SER A 324 -26.62 41.09 -11.10
CA SER A 324 -25.19 41.03 -10.86
C SER A 324 -24.38 42.00 -11.73
N LEU A 325 -24.81 42.23 -12.98
CA LEU A 325 -24.31 43.31 -13.84
C LEU A 325 -24.59 44.70 -13.25
N GLY A 326 -25.78 44.91 -12.67
CA GLY A 326 -26.12 46.13 -11.95
C GLY A 326 -25.28 46.35 -10.70
N ALA A 327 -25.02 45.29 -9.91
CA ALA A 327 -24.16 45.35 -8.74
C ALA A 327 -22.70 45.63 -9.12
N THR A 328 -22.25 45.07 -10.25
CA THR A 328 -20.95 45.37 -10.86
C THR A 328 -20.89 46.85 -11.28
N LEU A 329 -21.91 47.38 -11.98
CA LEU A 329 -21.98 48.81 -12.35
C LEU A 329 -21.88 49.72 -11.13
N TYR A 330 -22.63 49.38 -10.08
CA TYR A 330 -22.66 50.12 -8.83
C TYR A 330 -21.25 50.19 -8.23
N TYR A 331 -20.55 49.07 -8.18
CA TYR A 331 -19.17 48.99 -7.70
C TYR A 331 -18.21 49.81 -8.57
N LEU A 332 -18.27 49.70 -9.90
CA LEU A 332 -17.40 50.47 -10.81
C LEU A 332 -17.58 51.98 -10.63
N LEU A 333 -18.79 52.45 -10.30
CA LEU A 333 -19.10 53.87 -10.14
C LEU A 333 -18.84 54.43 -8.74
N THR A 334 -18.74 53.58 -7.72
CA THR A 334 -18.67 54.03 -6.31
C THR A 334 -17.51 53.42 -5.52
N ALA A 335 -16.77 52.48 -6.10
CA ALA A 335 -15.76 51.63 -5.44
C ALA A 335 -16.28 50.85 -4.21
N ARG A 336 -17.61 50.77 -4.04
CA ARG A 336 -18.28 50.06 -2.96
C ARG A 336 -19.44 49.25 -3.56
N PRO A 337 -19.62 47.96 -3.21
CA PRO A 337 -20.77 47.21 -3.70
C PRO A 337 -22.07 47.74 -3.08
N PRO A 338 -23.25 47.41 -3.66
CA PRO A 338 -24.53 47.93 -3.17
C PRO A 338 -24.82 47.51 -1.72
N PHE A 339 -24.37 46.33 -1.31
CA PHE A 339 -24.51 45.80 0.04
C PHE A 339 -23.18 45.23 0.54
N GLN A 340 -22.80 45.62 1.76
CA GLN A 340 -21.59 45.16 2.42
C GLN A 340 -21.77 45.31 3.93
N ALA A 341 -21.68 44.21 4.65
CA ALA A 341 -21.73 44.15 6.10
C ALA A 341 -20.49 43.46 6.68
N ALA A 342 -20.35 43.51 8.01
CA ALA A 342 -19.24 42.87 8.73
C ALA A 342 -19.28 41.33 8.65
N SER A 343 -20.44 40.74 8.35
CA SER A 343 -20.62 39.30 8.18
C SER A 343 -21.26 38.98 6.83
N PRO A 344 -20.86 37.89 6.14
CA PRO A 344 -21.49 37.47 4.90
C PRO A 344 -22.99 37.18 5.05
N ILE A 345 -23.44 36.62 6.20
CA ILE A 345 -24.87 36.39 6.46
C ILE A 345 -25.67 37.69 6.57
N GLU A 346 -25.07 38.72 7.19
CA GLU A 346 -25.68 40.04 7.29
C GLU A 346 -25.72 40.73 5.92
N THR A 347 -24.72 40.49 5.08
CA THR A 347 -24.72 40.97 3.70
C THR A 347 -25.81 40.28 2.87
N VAL A 348 -26.02 38.97 3.05
CA VAL A 348 -27.15 38.21 2.45
C VAL A 348 -28.49 38.80 2.90
N ARG A 349 -28.65 39.07 4.20
CA ARG A 349 -29.86 39.72 4.72
C ARG A 349 -30.11 41.09 4.08
N GLN A 350 -29.07 41.92 3.96
CA GLN A 350 -29.18 43.21 3.27
C GLN A 350 -29.56 43.06 1.78
N VAL A 351 -29.00 42.05 1.10
CA VAL A 351 -29.35 41.73 -0.28
C VAL A 351 -30.82 41.33 -0.42
N ILE A 352 -31.42 40.66 0.56
CA ILE A 352 -32.84 40.26 0.52
C ILE A 352 -33.75 41.42 0.93
N GLU A 353 -33.44 42.11 2.03
CA GLU A 353 -34.40 42.97 2.75
C GLU A 353 -34.18 44.47 2.54
N THR A 354 -32.96 44.92 2.21
CA THR A 354 -32.59 46.34 2.22
C THR A 354 -32.51 46.90 0.79
N GLU A 355 -33.08 48.09 0.55
CA GLU A 355 -32.91 48.80 -0.73
C GLU A 355 -31.51 49.44 -0.82
N PRO A 356 -30.85 49.43 -2.00
CA PRO A 356 -29.50 49.97 -2.14
C PRO A 356 -29.51 51.49 -1.97
N ALA A 357 -28.46 52.03 -1.37
CA ALA A 357 -28.29 53.47 -1.26
C ALA A 357 -28.23 54.11 -2.66
N PRO A 358 -28.91 55.24 -2.92
CA PRO A 358 -28.80 55.95 -4.19
C PRO A 358 -27.34 56.28 -4.52
N LEU A 359 -26.90 56.00 -5.74
CA LEU A 359 -25.49 56.14 -6.16
C LEU A 359 -24.97 57.55 -5.92
N ARG A 360 -25.80 58.58 -6.15
CA ARG A 360 -25.43 59.99 -6.00
C ARG A 360 -25.21 60.44 -4.56
N GLN A 361 -25.61 59.63 -3.57
CA GLN A 361 -25.23 59.86 -2.16
C GLN A 361 -23.79 59.42 -1.87
N LEU A 362 -23.28 58.42 -2.60
CA LEU A 362 -21.91 57.91 -2.45
C LEU A 362 -20.94 58.57 -3.42
N ASN A 363 -21.37 58.79 -4.65
CA ASN A 363 -20.62 59.49 -5.68
C ASN A 363 -21.52 60.51 -6.41
N SER A 364 -21.44 61.77 -5.99
CA SER A 364 -22.28 62.85 -6.53
C SER A 364 -22.03 63.17 -8.01
N SER A 365 -20.91 62.69 -8.59
CA SER A 365 -20.58 62.90 -10.02
C SER A 365 -21.37 61.97 -10.95
N VAL A 366 -22.07 60.96 -10.43
CA VAL A 366 -22.87 60.01 -11.23
C VAL A 366 -24.10 60.72 -11.83
N PRO A 367 -24.31 60.67 -13.15
CA PRO A 367 -25.48 61.26 -13.78
C PRO A 367 -26.79 60.54 -13.43
N ARG A 368 -27.89 61.29 -13.33
CA ARG A 368 -29.21 60.77 -12.91
C ARG A 368 -29.73 59.62 -13.77
N ASP A 369 -29.50 59.70 -15.07
CA ASP A 369 -29.96 58.67 -16.01
C ASP A 369 -29.17 57.36 -15.81
N LEU A 370 -27.86 57.44 -15.52
CA LEU A 370 -27.04 56.27 -15.24
C LEU A 370 -27.38 55.65 -13.87
N GLU A 371 -27.66 56.49 -12.85
CA GLU A 371 -28.22 56.04 -11.57
C GLU A 371 -29.56 55.31 -11.77
N THR A 372 -30.42 55.82 -12.65
CA THR A 372 -31.72 55.19 -12.97
C THR A 372 -31.54 53.81 -13.62
N ILE A 373 -30.58 53.68 -14.56
CA ILE A 373 -30.24 52.40 -15.17
C ILE A 373 -29.73 51.41 -14.11
N CYS A 374 -28.78 51.83 -13.28
CA CYS A 374 -28.17 50.97 -12.25
C CYS A 374 -29.19 50.49 -11.22
N LEU A 375 -30.04 51.38 -10.70
CA LEU A 375 -31.06 51.03 -9.71
C LEU A 375 -32.19 50.17 -10.29
N LYS A 376 -32.47 50.25 -11.60
CA LYS A 376 -33.42 49.35 -12.26
C LYS A 376 -32.91 47.91 -12.28
N CYS A 377 -31.61 47.68 -12.47
CA CYS A 377 -31.01 46.34 -12.36
C CYS A 377 -31.13 45.77 -10.95
N LEU A 378 -31.01 46.62 -9.92
CA LEU A 378 -30.95 46.22 -8.50
C LEU A 378 -32.33 46.05 -7.84
N ARG A 379 -33.43 46.00 -8.61
CA ARG A 379 -34.77 45.75 -8.07
C ARG A 379 -34.86 44.35 -7.46
N LYS A 380 -35.50 44.23 -6.30
CA LYS A 380 -35.62 42.94 -5.61
C LYS A 380 -36.39 41.91 -6.43
N GLU A 381 -37.53 42.31 -7.01
CA GLU A 381 -38.36 41.45 -7.86
C GLU A 381 -37.76 41.31 -9.28
N PRO A 382 -37.49 40.09 -9.78
CA PRO A 382 -36.90 39.87 -11.10
C PRO A 382 -37.72 40.49 -12.25
N SER A 383 -39.06 40.43 -12.17
CA SER A 383 -40.00 40.98 -13.17
C SER A 383 -39.87 42.50 -13.38
N LYS A 384 -39.30 43.23 -12.41
CA LYS A 384 -39.13 44.69 -12.44
C LYS A 384 -37.75 45.13 -12.95
N ARG A 385 -36.86 44.20 -13.29
CA ARG A 385 -35.53 44.47 -13.86
C ARG A 385 -35.63 44.63 -15.39
N TYR A 386 -34.50 44.69 -16.08
CA TYR A 386 -34.49 44.51 -17.54
C TYR A 386 -34.80 43.06 -17.88
N ALA A 387 -35.56 42.82 -18.95
CA ALA A 387 -35.96 41.45 -19.31
C ALA A 387 -34.79 40.62 -19.86
N SER A 388 -33.72 41.28 -20.32
CA SER A 388 -32.52 40.65 -20.85
C SER A 388 -31.27 41.52 -20.64
N ALA A 389 -30.08 40.93 -20.73
CA ALA A 389 -28.81 41.67 -20.68
C ALA A 389 -28.65 42.62 -21.89
N ASN A 390 -29.22 42.26 -23.05
CA ASN A 390 -29.25 43.11 -24.23
C ASN A 390 -30.02 44.42 -24.02
N GLU A 391 -31.16 44.37 -23.31
CA GLU A 391 -31.92 45.59 -22.99
C GLU A 391 -31.12 46.55 -22.08
N LEU A 392 -30.33 46.01 -21.15
CA LEU A 392 -29.40 46.80 -20.34
C LEU A 392 -28.29 47.41 -21.23
N ALA A 393 -27.66 46.62 -22.10
CA ALA A 393 -26.64 47.11 -23.04
C ALA A 393 -27.20 48.23 -23.94
N TYR A 394 -28.44 48.09 -24.39
CA TYR A 394 -29.14 49.07 -25.21
C TYR A 394 -29.33 50.41 -24.48
N ASP A 395 -29.75 50.41 -23.22
CA ASP A 395 -29.92 51.63 -22.43
C ASP A 395 -28.57 52.28 -22.05
N LEU A 396 -27.54 51.49 -21.75
CA LEU A 396 -26.17 52.00 -21.54
C LEU A 396 -25.60 52.66 -22.81
N ASN A 397 -25.88 52.09 -23.98
CA ASN A 397 -25.47 52.64 -25.27
C ASN A 397 -26.20 53.95 -25.60
N ARG A 398 -27.51 54.02 -25.31
CA ARG A 398 -28.29 55.26 -25.46
C ARG A 398 -27.76 56.37 -24.57
N TRP A 399 -27.53 56.08 -23.30
CA TRP A 399 -26.97 57.03 -22.34
C TRP A 399 -25.59 57.54 -22.79
N SER A 400 -24.69 56.62 -23.17
CA SER A 400 -23.33 56.98 -23.64
C SER A 400 -23.35 57.85 -24.91
N GLY A 401 -24.37 57.66 -25.77
CA GLY A 401 -24.61 58.47 -26.96
C GLY A 401 -25.45 59.73 -26.73
N ASN A 402 -25.69 60.15 -25.49
CA ASN A 402 -26.55 61.28 -25.11
C ASN A 402 -28.00 61.20 -25.66
N LYS A 403 -28.52 59.98 -25.84
CA LYS A 403 -29.91 59.72 -26.24
C LYS A 403 -30.77 59.42 -25.01
N PRO A 404 -32.08 59.74 -25.04
CA PRO A 404 -32.98 59.40 -23.95
C PRO A 404 -33.00 57.89 -23.63
N ILE A 405 -32.78 57.54 -22.37
CA ILE A 405 -32.85 56.16 -21.86
C ILE A 405 -34.28 55.62 -21.92
N ALA A 406 -34.46 54.30 -22.07
CA ALA A 406 -35.78 53.67 -22.05
C ALA A 406 -36.30 53.47 -20.61
N ALA A 407 -35.41 53.31 -19.63
CA ALA A 407 -35.77 53.28 -18.21
C ALA A 407 -36.45 54.59 -17.77
N ARG A 408 -37.65 54.48 -17.20
CA ARG A 408 -38.43 55.61 -16.67
C ARG A 408 -38.26 55.73 -15.15
N PRO A 409 -38.11 56.94 -14.57
CA PRO A 409 -38.20 57.14 -13.13
C PRO A 409 -39.56 56.68 -12.60
N VAL A 410 -39.61 56.24 -11.34
CA VAL A 410 -40.85 55.81 -10.65
C VAL A 410 -41.91 56.92 -10.73
N GLY A 411 -43.03 56.62 -11.40
CA GLY A 411 -44.06 57.58 -11.75
C GLY A 411 -44.99 57.95 -10.59
N ARG A 412 -45.64 59.11 -10.69
CA ARG A 412 -46.65 59.64 -9.75
C ARG A 412 -47.86 58.72 -9.48
N VAL A 413 -47.94 57.55 -10.11
CA VAL A 413 -48.99 56.53 -9.91
C VAL A 413 -48.79 55.77 -8.60
N GLU A 414 -47.56 55.67 -8.12
CA GLU A 414 -47.29 55.18 -6.76
C GLU A 414 -47.54 56.27 -5.70
N LYS A 415 -47.57 57.56 -6.10
CA LYS A 415 -48.20 58.63 -5.28
C LYS A 415 -49.73 58.47 -5.23
N ALA A 416 -50.33 57.67 -6.10
CA ALA A 416 -51.76 57.40 -6.08
C ALA A 416 -52.13 56.26 -5.11
N TRP A 417 -51.72 56.30 -3.83
CA TRP A 417 -52.80 56.16 -2.85
C TRP A 417 -53.78 57.34 -2.99
N LEU A 418 -53.25 58.53 -3.30
CA LEU A 418 -53.86 59.81 -2.99
C LEU A 418 -55.24 60.09 -3.64
N TRP A 419 -55.67 59.28 -4.62
CA TRP A 419 -57.02 59.31 -5.17
C TRP A 419 -58.06 58.54 -4.34
N CYS A 420 -57.68 57.49 -3.61
CA CYS A 420 -58.55 56.72 -2.72
C CYS A 420 -59.21 57.58 -1.62
N LYS A 421 -58.75 58.83 -1.46
CA LYS A 421 -59.32 59.86 -0.60
C LYS A 421 -60.51 60.64 -1.21
N ARG A 422 -60.98 60.35 -2.43
CA ARG A 422 -62.06 61.12 -3.13
C ARG A 422 -63.39 60.39 -3.37
N ARG A 423 -63.53 59.07 -3.10
CA ARG A 423 -64.82 58.33 -3.27
C ARG A 423 -65.02 57.22 -2.21
N PRO A 424 -65.73 57.47 -1.08
CA PRO A 424 -65.78 56.56 0.07
C PRO A 424 -66.61 55.28 -0.12
N ALA A 425 -67.52 55.22 -1.10
CA ALA A 425 -68.41 54.06 -1.26
C ALA A 425 -67.73 52.78 -1.80
N VAL A 426 -66.64 52.90 -2.55
CA VAL A 426 -65.93 51.74 -3.13
C VAL A 426 -64.94 51.12 -2.12
N ALA A 427 -64.48 51.89 -1.13
CA ALA A 427 -63.53 51.42 -0.12
C ALA A 427 -64.15 50.42 0.88
N GLY A 428 -65.46 50.54 1.16
CA GLY A 428 -66.16 49.64 2.09
C GLY A 428 -66.26 48.19 1.61
N LEU A 429 -66.28 47.97 0.30
CA LEU A 429 -66.37 46.63 -0.31
C LEU A 429 -65.04 45.88 -0.32
N LEU A 430 -63.91 46.60 -0.29
CA LEU A 430 -62.56 46.01 -0.28
C LEU A 430 -62.12 45.53 1.11
N VAL A 431 -62.57 46.21 2.18
CA VAL A 431 -62.22 45.84 3.56
C VAL A 431 -62.80 44.47 3.96
N ALA A 432 -64.02 44.17 3.51
CA ALA A 432 -64.65 42.86 3.75
C ALA A 432 -63.88 41.72 3.03
N MET A 433 -63.33 42.00 1.85
CA MET A 433 -62.58 41.02 1.04
C MET A 433 -61.20 40.70 1.65
N VAL A 434 -60.53 41.73 2.19
CA VAL A 434 -59.22 41.59 2.84
C VAL A 434 -59.32 40.84 4.16
N PHE A 435 -60.38 41.05 4.95
CA PHE A 435 -60.57 40.32 6.21
C PHE A 435 -60.76 38.81 5.99
N SER A 436 -61.54 38.42 4.97
CA SER A 436 -61.69 37.01 4.58
C SER A 436 -60.40 36.40 4.03
N ALA A 437 -59.60 37.18 3.29
CA ALA A 437 -58.29 36.75 2.79
C ALA A 437 -57.28 36.51 3.94
N VAL A 438 -57.26 37.38 4.95
CA VAL A 438 -56.35 37.25 6.12
C VAL A 438 -56.67 36.00 6.95
N VAL A 439 -57.95 35.74 7.23
CA VAL A 439 -58.37 34.52 7.94
C VAL A 439 -58.03 33.27 7.10
N GLY A 440 -58.25 33.33 5.79
CA GLY A 440 -57.84 32.27 4.86
C GLY A 440 -56.33 32.00 4.87
N THR A 441 -55.50 33.05 4.91
CA THR A 441 -54.04 32.90 4.97
C THR A 441 -53.54 32.33 6.29
N VAL A 442 -54.14 32.70 7.43
CA VAL A 442 -53.76 32.13 8.74
C VAL A 442 -54.07 30.64 8.80
N ILE A 443 -55.28 30.25 8.37
CA ILE A 443 -55.67 28.82 8.28
C ILE A 443 -54.77 28.06 7.29
N SER A 444 -54.38 28.70 6.17
CA SER A 444 -53.50 28.09 5.19
C SER A 444 -52.08 27.90 5.71
N VAL A 445 -51.51 28.87 6.44
CA VAL A 445 -50.17 28.77 7.03
C VAL A 445 -50.15 27.73 8.15
N GLU A 446 -51.17 27.68 8.99
CA GLU A 446 -51.26 26.68 10.07
C GLU A 446 -51.42 25.26 9.50
N ARG A 447 -52.19 25.12 8.42
CA ARG A 447 -52.29 23.84 7.69
C ARG A 447 -51.00 23.48 6.96
N GLN A 448 -50.29 24.46 6.39
CA GLN A 448 -49.01 24.25 5.70
C GLN A 448 -47.91 23.82 6.69
N ASN A 449 -47.82 24.47 7.85
CA ASN A 449 -46.87 24.10 8.91
C ASN A 449 -47.18 22.72 9.49
N ALA A 450 -48.45 22.38 9.71
CA ALA A 450 -48.83 21.04 10.13
C ALA A 450 -48.50 19.97 9.07
N THR A 451 -48.69 20.27 7.78
CA THR A 451 -48.33 19.34 6.68
C THR A 451 -46.81 19.19 6.56
N HIS A 452 -46.06 20.28 6.74
CA HIS A 452 -44.60 20.25 6.71
C HIS A 452 -44.03 19.50 7.92
N ALA A 453 -44.59 19.71 9.12
CA ALA A 453 -44.25 18.96 10.32
C ALA A 453 -44.51 17.46 10.16
N ASP A 454 -45.67 17.06 9.60
CA ASP A 454 -45.93 15.64 9.30
C ASP A 454 -44.93 15.08 8.30
N GLY A 455 -44.57 15.83 7.25
CA GLY A 455 -43.52 15.46 6.29
C GLY A 455 -42.13 15.29 6.93
N LEU A 456 -41.75 16.17 7.87
CA LEU A 456 -40.49 16.07 8.62
C LEU A 456 -40.48 14.89 9.59
N VAL A 457 -41.59 14.60 10.26
CA VAL A 457 -41.73 13.40 11.12
C VAL A 457 -41.69 12.13 10.27
N ASP A 458 -42.30 12.14 9.09
CA ASP A 458 -42.21 11.04 8.12
C ASP A 458 -40.78 10.81 7.61
N ALA A 459 -40.05 11.89 7.35
CA ALA A 459 -38.64 11.84 6.98
C ALA A 459 -37.78 11.31 8.13
N LEU A 460 -37.99 11.79 9.36
CA LEU A 460 -37.27 11.37 10.56
C LEU A 460 -37.34 9.84 10.78
N VAL A 461 -38.54 9.26 10.61
CA VAL A 461 -38.77 7.84 10.81
C VAL A 461 -38.12 6.98 9.72
N LYS A 462 -38.00 7.50 8.49
CA LYS A 462 -37.48 6.78 7.31
C LYS A 462 -35.99 7.04 7.03
N ALA A 463 -35.42 8.07 7.63
CA ALA A 463 -34.05 8.50 7.39
C ALA A 463 -33.03 7.45 7.83
N ASP A 464 -31.82 7.52 7.30
CA ASP A 464 -30.68 6.83 7.90
C ASP A 464 -30.32 7.51 9.22
N THR A 465 -29.88 6.73 10.21
CA THR A 465 -29.63 7.27 11.56
C THR A 465 -28.61 8.42 11.58
N ALA A 466 -27.66 8.44 10.63
CA ALA A 466 -26.69 9.51 10.48
C ALA A 466 -27.30 10.87 10.08
N GLU A 467 -28.48 10.89 9.44
CA GLU A 467 -29.18 12.11 9.01
C GLU A 467 -30.13 12.67 10.08
N VAL A 468 -30.42 11.87 11.12
CA VAL A 468 -31.35 12.23 12.20
C VAL A 468 -31.01 13.58 12.85
N PRO A 469 -29.74 13.91 13.18
CA PRO A 469 -29.44 15.22 13.77
C PRO A 469 -29.87 16.41 12.90
N ASN A 470 -29.73 16.31 11.57
CA ASN A 470 -30.11 17.38 10.65
C ASN A 470 -31.64 17.53 10.60
N ILE A 471 -32.36 16.40 10.52
CA ILE A 471 -33.83 16.41 10.52
C ILE A 471 -34.38 16.91 11.86
N VAL A 472 -33.75 16.54 12.99
CA VAL A 472 -34.14 17.04 14.32
C VAL A 472 -33.89 18.56 14.43
N SER A 473 -32.83 19.08 13.80
CA SER A 473 -32.60 20.51 13.67
C SER A 473 -33.72 21.19 12.88
N ASP A 474 -34.14 20.62 11.74
CA ASP A 474 -35.24 21.13 10.91
C ASP A 474 -36.59 21.13 11.63
N ILE A 475 -36.84 20.11 12.45
CA ILE A 475 -38.03 20.01 13.30
C ILE A 475 -38.08 21.13 14.36
N GLY A 476 -36.94 21.76 14.68
CA GLY A 476 -36.83 22.79 15.71
C GLY A 476 -37.91 23.89 15.62
N ASP A 477 -38.14 24.42 14.43
CA ASP A 477 -39.12 25.50 14.18
C ASP A 477 -40.59 25.00 14.14
N TYR A 478 -40.80 23.69 14.04
CA TYR A 478 -42.11 23.06 13.87
C TYR A 478 -42.55 22.19 15.05
N ARG A 479 -41.80 22.20 16.17
CA ARG A 479 -42.06 21.33 17.34
C ARG A 479 -43.49 21.38 17.87
N GLN A 480 -44.14 22.55 17.83
CA GLN A 480 -45.53 22.70 18.25
C GLN A 480 -46.49 21.74 17.52
N TRP A 481 -46.22 21.45 16.24
CA TRP A 481 -47.01 20.52 15.42
C TRP A 481 -46.40 19.11 15.35
N ALA A 482 -45.07 19.01 15.39
CA ALA A 482 -44.35 17.75 15.27
C ALA A 482 -44.36 16.91 16.56
N ASP A 483 -44.22 17.52 17.75
CA ASP A 483 -44.11 16.79 19.02
C ASP A 483 -45.33 15.88 19.30
N PRO A 484 -46.60 16.30 19.09
CA PRO A 484 -47.75 15.41 19.25
C PRO A 484 -47.75 14.22 18.30
N LEU A 485 -47.33 14.43 17.03
CA LEU A 485 -47.21 13.37 16.03
C LEU A 485 -46.09 12.39 16.40
N MET A 486 -44.95 12.91 16.85
CA MET A 486 -43.81 12.10 17.30
C MET A 486 -44.15 11.27 18.53
N HIS A 487 -44.88 11.83 19.51
CA HIS A 487 -45.37 11.09 20.67
C HIS A 487 -46.32 9.94 20.28
N ASP A 488 -47.33 10.23 19.44
CA ASP A 488 -48.28 9.22 18.97
C ASP A 488 -47.59 8.07 18.20
N ARG A 489 -46.64 8.41 17.32
CA ARG A 489 -45.86 7.40 16.60
C ARG A 489 -44.89 6.65 17.50
N TYR A 490 -44.25 7.31 18.47
CA TYR A 490 -43.34 6.68 19.41
C TYR A 490 -44.03 5.61 20.26
N ASP A 491 -45.26 5.91 20.72
CA ASP A 491 -46.03 4.98 21.54
C ASP A 491 -46.52 3.77 20.73
N LYS A 492 -46.76 3.95 19.42
CA LYS A 492 -47.14 2.87 18.48
C LYS A 492 -45.95 2.09 17.93
N ALA A 493 -44.76 2.68 17.91
CA ALA A 493 -43.57 2.07 17.36
C ALA A 493 -43.11 0.87 18.20
N ARG A 494 -42.68 -0.20 17.51
CA ARG A 494 -42.16 -1.41 18.15
C ARG A 494 -40.87 -1.11 18.92
N ASP A 495 -40.75 -1.65 20.13
CA ASP A 495 -39.51 -1.58 20.91
C ASP A 495 -38.32 -2.17 20.14
N GLY A 496 -37.23 -1.40 20.05
CA GLY A 496 -36.02 -1.76 19.33
C GLY A 496 -36.05 -1.45 17.82
N SER A 497 -37.12 -0.85 17.30
CA SER A 497 -37.14 -0.37 15.91
C SER A 497 -36.31 0.91 15.71
N THR A 498 -35.72 1.06 14.53
CA THR A 498 -35.00 2.28 14.13
C THR A 498 -35.90 3.52 14.19
N GLU A 499 -37.18 3.37 13.82
CA GLU A 499 -38.22 4.40 13.99
C GLU A 499 -38.30 4.90 15.43
N LYS A 500 -38.43 3.97 16.40
CA LYS A 500 -38.56 4.33 17.81
C LYS A 500 -37.29 5.00 18.35
N LEU A 501 -36.12 4.58 17.86
CA LEU A 501 -34.84 5.19 18.19
C LEU A 501 -34.76 6.65 17.71
N HIS A 502 -35.13 6.92 16.46
CA HIS A 502 -35.10 8.27 15.88
C HIS A 502 -36.07 9.21 16.60
N LEU A 503 -37.28 8.73 16.89
CA LEU A 503 -38.29 9.46 17.65
C LEU A 503 -37.82 9.72 19.09
N ALA A 504 -37.16 8.77 19.74
CA ALA A 504 -36.60 8.98 21.09
C ALA A 504 -35.54 10.07 21.10
N ILE A 505 -34.63 10.10 20.11
CA ILE A 505 -33.60 11.13 19.96
C ILE A 505 -34.26 12.51 19.76
N ALA A 506 -35.26 12.59 18.88
CA ALA A 506 -35.95 13.84 18.58
C ALA A 506 -36.76 14.38 19.76
N LEU A 507 -37.37 13.51 20.57
CA LEU A 507 -38.20 13.88 21.72
C LEU A 507 -37.38 14.17 22.99
N LEU A 508 -36.14 13.67 23.11
CA LEU A 508 -35.33 13.84 24.32
C LEU A 508 -35.22 15.29 24.84
N PRO A 509 -35.05 16.33 23.99
CA PRO A 509 -34.96 17.72 24.46
C PRO A 509 -36.21 18.23 25.19
N VAL A 510 -37.38 17.65 24.92
CA VAL A 510 -38.68 18.07 25.48
C VAL A 510 -39.29 17.03 26.44
N ASP A 511 -38.87 15.76 26.36
CA ASP A 511 -39.35 14.66 27.19
C ASP A 511 -38.19 13.81 27.76
N LYS A 512 -37.86 14.06 29.03
CA LYS A 512 -36.82 13.31 29.77
C LYS A 512 -37.17 11.84 29.96
N ALA A 513 -38.42 11.40 29.79
CA ALA A 513 -38.80 9.98 29.91
C ALA A 513 -38.13 9.10 28.84
N LYS A 514 -37.62 9.71 27.75
CA LYS A 514 -36.89 9.00 26.69
C LYS A 514 -35.44 8.67 27.07
N LEU A 515 -34.90 9.27 28.14
CA LEU A 515 -33.53 9.08 28.59
C LEU A 515 -33.20 7.62 28.93
N ASP A 516 -34.07 6.93 29.66
CA ASP A 516 -33.83 5.53 30.05
C ASP A 516 -33.83 4.59 28.85
N TYR A 517 -34.71 4.86 27.86
CA TYR A 517 -34.75 4.11 26.61
C TYR A 517 -33.44 4.27 25.84
N LEU A 518 -32.98 5.51 25.64
CA LEU A 518 -31.75 5.80 24.90
C LEU A 518 -30.50 5.31 25.64
N ARG A 519 -30.45 5.41 26.97
CA ARG A 519 -29.36 4.87 27.79
C ARG A 519 -29.22 3.36 27.61
N LYS A 520 -30.32 2.62 27.56
CA LYS A 520 -30.29 1.17 27.33
C LYS A 520 -29.82 0.85 25.91
N HIS A 521 -30.29 1.59 24.91
CA HIS A 521 -29.94 1.34 23.52
C HIS A 521 -28.51 1.75 23.16
N LEU A 522 -27.94 2.76 23.83
CA LEU A 522 -26.54 3.16 23.66
C LEU A 522 -25.55 1.99 23.82
N LEU A 523 -25.91 0.98 24.61
CA LEU A 523 -25.10 -0.20 24.89
C LEU A 523 -25.41 -1.41 23.99
N THR A 524 -26.32 -1.28 23.03
CA THR A 524 -26.76 -2.38 22.16
C THR A 524 -26.89 -1.99 20.68
N VAL A 525 -26.71 -0.72 20.33
CA VAL A 525 -26.84 -0.23 18.94
C VAL A 525 -25.63 -0.63 18.10
N PRO A 526 -25.79 -0.84 16.78
CA PRO A 526 -24.67 -1.07 15.88
C PRO A 526 -23.77 0.17 15.77
N TYR A 527 -22.52 -0.04 15.35
CA TYR A 527 -21.51 1.01 15.25
C TYR A 527 -21.92 2.20 14.36
N THR A 528 -22.81 2.00 13.39
CA THR A 528 -23.34 3.05 12.51
C THR A 528 -24.29 4.01 13.23
N GLN A 529 -25.03 3.52 14.22
CA GLN A 529 -25.99 4.29 15.01
C GLN A 529 -25.37 4.87 16.28
N PHE A 530 -24.32 4.22 16.79
CA PHE A 530 -23.68 4.57 18.06
C PHE A 530 -23.30 6.05 18.21
N PRO A 531 -22.60 6.71 17.25
CA PRO A 531 -22.20 8.11 17.41
C PRO A 531 -23.40 9.05 17.62
N VAL A 532 -24.48 8.81 16.89
CA VAL A 532 -25.70 9.65 16.94
C VAL A 532 -26.39 9.51 18.30
N VAL A 533 -26.54 8.29 18.80
CA VAL A 533 -27.13 8.03 20.13
C VAL A 533 -26.26 8.60 21.24
N ARG A 534 -24.93 8.41 21.15
CA ARG A 534 -23.96 8.97 22.10
C ARG A 534 -24.03 10.49 22.15
N ASP A 535 -24.08 11.15 20.99
CA ASP A 535 -24.03 12.61 20.90
C ASP A 535 -25.37 13.23 21.33
N ALA A 536 -26.50 12.57 21.07
CA ALA A 536 -27.81 12.97 21.59
C ALA A 536 -27.87 13.01 23.13
N LEU A 537 -27.10 12.14 23.80
CA LEU A 537 -27.04 12.06 25.27
C LEU A 537 -25.98 12.99 25.89
N LEU A 538 -25.15 13.66 25.07
CA LEU A 538 -23.99 14.43 25.53
C LEU A 538 -24.37 15.68 26.34
N PHE A 539 -25.44 16.39 25.96
CA PHE A 539 -25.90 17.58 26.68
C PHE A 539 -27.43 17.57 26.78
N PRO A 540 -28.04 17.75 27.98
CA PRO A 540 -27.46 18.02 29.30
C PRO A 540 -27.14 16.77 30.15
N HIS A 541 -27.39 15.56 29.64
CA HIS A 541 -27.47 14.34 30.46
C HIS A 541 -26.13 13.65 30.75
N LYS A 542 -25.03 14.06 30.11
CA LYS A 542 -23.69 13.47 30.29
C LYS A 542 -23.31 13.21 31.75
N ASN A 543 -23.41 14.21 32.61
CA ASN A 543 -22.94 14.09 34.00
C ASN A 543 -23.78 13.07 34.81
N GLU A 544 -25.06 12.91 34.48
CA GLU A 544 -25.95 11.93 35.12
C GLU A 544 -25.62 10.48 34.70
N LEU A 545 -24.95 10.30 33.55
CA LEU A 545 -24.68 8.99 32.96
C LEU A 545 -23.29 8.42 33.30
N ILE A 546 -22.30 9.28 33.61
CA ILE A 546 -20.88 8.87 33.79
C ILE A 546 -20.73 7.72 34.81
N GLU A 547 -21.25 7.86 36.02
CA GLU A 547 -21.11 6.82 37.05
C GLU A 547 -21.82 5.51 36.67
N GLY A 548 -22.97 5.61 36.01
CA GLY A 548 -23.68 4.45 35.50
C GLY A 548 -22.92 3.73 34.38
N LEU A 549 -22.25 4.49 33.50
CA LEU A 549 -21.43 3.94 32.42
C LEU A 549 -20.15 3.29 32.95
N TRP A 550 -19.50 3.89 33.95
CA TRP A 550 -18.34 3.27 34.60
C TRP A 550 -18.69 1.94 35.24
N LYS A 551 -19.82 1.86 35.96
CA LYS A 551 -20.31 0.60 36.51
C LYS A 551 -20.53 -0.46 35.44
N VAL A 552 -21.09 -0.09 34.28
CA VAL A 552 -21.26 -1.03 33.16
C VAL A 552 -19.92 -1.45 32.59
N ALA A 553 -19.00 -0.50 32.34
CA ALA A 553 -17.70 -0.76 31.75
C ALA A 553 -16.83 -1.71 32.60
N THR A 554 -16.95 -1.65 33.94
CA THR A 554 -16.17 -2.47 34.87
C THR A 554 -16.88 -3.77 35.27
N GLU A 555 -18.18 -3.75 35.54
CA GLU A 555 -18.89 -4.88 36.17
C GLU A 555 -19.73 -5.74 35.21
N SER A 556 -20.08 -5.24 34.01
CA SER A 556 -20.99 -5.97 33.10
C SER A 556 -20.38 -7.29 32.60
N GLN A 557 -21.19 -8.34 32.56
CA GLN A 557 -20.79 -9.65 32.01
C GLN A 557 -20.80 -9.66 30.48
N ASP A 558 -21.45 -8.69 29.84
CA ASP A 558 -21.54 -8.56 28.39
C ASP A 558 -20.38 -7.70 27.87
N ALA A 559 -19.52 -8.30 27.04
CA ALA A 559 -18.33 -7.63 26.50
C ALA A 559 -18.67 -6.47 25.57
N ASP A 560 -19.75 -6.56 24.80
CA ASP A 560 -20.18 -5.53 23.85
C ASP A 560 -20.65 -4.30 24.62
N GLN A 561 -21.45 -4.52 25.67
CA GLN A 561 -21.90 -3.44 26.55
C GLN A 561 -20.74 -2.75 27.28
N ARG A 562 -19.75 -3.52 27.76
CA ARG A 562 -18.54 -2.94 28.38
C ARG A 562 -17.79 -2.05 27.38
N PHE A 563 -17.60 -2.55 26.16
CA PHE A 563 -16.86 -1.84 25.12
C PHE A 563 -17.58 -0.56 24.67
N GLN A 564 -18.91 -0.62 24.44
CA GLN A 564 -19.69 0.55 24.05
C GLN A 564 -19.81 1.58 25.19
N ALA A 565 -19.88 1.13 26.45
CA ALA A 565 -19.78 2.02 27.61
C ALA A 565 -18.42 2.74 27.63
N ALA A 566 -17.32 2.02 27.41
CA ALA A 566 -15.99 2.62 27.29
C ALA A 566 -15.89 3.62 26.12
N CYS A 567 -16.41 3.29 24.94
CA CYS A 567 -16.45 4.21 23.79
C CYS A 567 -17.23 5.51 24.11
N THR A 568 -18.29 5.41 24.91
CA THR A 568 -19.06 6.58 25.38
C THR A 568 -18.23 7.39 26.37
N LEU A 569 -17.63 6.71 27.36
CA LEU A 569 -16.76 7.31 28.38
C LEU A 569 -15.55 8.00 27.75
N ALA A 570 -15.05 7.55 26.60
CA ALA A 570 -13.94 8.22 25.94
C ALA A 570 -14.33 9.65 25.58
N THR A 571 -15.56 9.86 25.12
CA THR A 571 -16.06 11.22 24.83
C THR A 571 -16.46 11.97 26.11
N TYR A 572 -17.02 11.27 27.10
CA TYR A 572 -17.62 11.92 28.28
C TYR A 572 -16.58 12.23 29.36
N ALA A 573 -15.68 11.30 29.65
CA ALA A 573 -14.66 11.36 30.69
C ALA A 573 -13.30 10.83 30.19
N PRO A 574 -12.66 11.47 29.19
CA PRO A 574 -11.43 10.98 28.56
C PRO A 574 -10.20 10.92 29.48
N LYS A 575 -10.20 11.68 30.59
CA LYS A 575 -9.06 11.85 31.50
C LYS A 575 -9.29 11.23 32.89
N ASP A 576 -10.31 10.39 33.03
CA ASP A 576 -10.64 9.74 34.30
C ASP A 576 -9.63 8.62 34.58
N GLU A 577 -9.13 8.53 35.81
CA GLU A 577 -8.08 7.56 36.19
C GLU A 577 -8.58 6.10 36.12
N ARG A 578 -9.90 5.88 36.20
CA ARG A 578 -10.51 4.54 36.10
C ARG A 578 -10.28 3.85 34.74
N TRP A 579 -9.82 4.58 33.72
CA TRP A 579 -9.41 3.99 32.45
C TRP A 579 -8.35 2.90 32.61
N ASP A 580 -7.49 3.02 33.62
CA ASP A 580 -6.42 2.06 33.88
C ASP A 580 -6.96 0.68 34.31
N GLU A 581 -8.21 0.60 34.80
CA GLU A 581 -8.86 -0.66 35.18
C GLU A 581 -9.41 -1.44 33.97
N ILE A 582 -9.70 -0.77 32.86
CA ILE A 582 -10.40 -1.35 31.70
C ILE A 582 -9.57 -1.34 30.40
N ASN A 583 -8.42 -0.66 30.37
CA ASN A 583 -7.62 -0.44 29.16
C ASN A 583 -7.30 -1.72 28.37
N ASP A 584 -6.87 -2.80 29.04
CA ASP A 584 -6.53 -4.08 28.43
C ASP A 584 -7.75 -4.73 27.79
N SER A 585 -8.90 -4.66 28.46
CA SER A 585 -10.15 -5.23 27.96
C SER A 585 -10.67 -4.47 26.74
N VAL A 586 -10.56 -3.14 26.75
CA VAL A 586 -11.00 -2.27 25.65
C VAL A 586 -10.08 -2.40 24.45
N ALA A 587 -8.76 -2.35 24.65
CA ALA A 587 -7.77 -2.54 23.60
C ALA A 587 -7.88 -3.94 22.98
N GLY A 588 -8.04 -4.97 23.82
CA GLY A 588 -8.22 -6.35 23.38
C GLY A 588 -9.49 -6.57 22.56
N TYR A 589 -10.58 -5.89 22.90
CA TYR A 589 -11.82 -5.92 22.13
C TYR A 589 -11.66 -5.17 20.79
N LEU A 590 -11.09 -3.95 20.81
CA LEU A 590 -10.89 -3.11 19.62
C LEU A 590 -10.15 -3.83 18.49
N VAL A 591 -9.17 -4.67 18.83
CA VAL A 591 -8.36 -5.40 17.84
C VAL A 591 -9.00 -6.70 17.33
N GLN A 592 -10.18 -7.06 17.86
CA GLN A 592 -10.95 -8.26 17.48
C GLN A 592 -12.25 -7.92 16.72
N VAL A 593 -12.57 -6.65 16.55
CA VAL A 593 -13.74 -6.19 15.79
C VAL A 593 -13.66 -6.58 14.31
N LEU A 594 -14.73 -6.39 13.55
CA LEU A 594 -14.69 -6.58 12.10
C LEU A 594 -13.85 -5.47 11.42
N PRO A 595 -13.16 -5.72 10.29
CA PRO A 595 -12.38 -4.70 9.58
C PRO A 595 -13.14 -3.40 9.28
N SER A 596 -14.43 -3.48 8.95
CA SER A 596 -15.31 -2.32 8.69
C SER A 596 -15.61 -1.49 9.95
N GLU A 597 -15.47 -2.07 11.13
CA GLU A 597 -15.81 -1.45 12.41
C GLU A 597 -14.61 -0.81 13.10
N LEU A 598 -13.38 -1.22 12.73
CA LEU A 598 -12.15 -0.75 13.35
C LEU A 598 -12.04 0.78 13.30
N LEU A 599 -12.26 1.39 12.13
CA LEU A 599 -12.13 2.84 11.97
C LEU A 599 -13.17 3.62 12.80
N PRO A 600 -14.48 3.31 12.73
CA PRO A 600 -15.49 3.92 13.60
C PRO A 600 -15.14 3.81 15.10
N TRP A 601 -14.81 2.62 15.58
CA TRP A 601 -14.53 2.41 17.01
C TRP A 601 -13.23 3.08 17.47
N ARG A 602 -12.18 3.03 16.64
CA ARG A 602 -10.93 3.76 16.89
C ARG A 602 -11.20 5.27 16.98
N ASN A 603 -12.05 5.82 16.12
CA ASN A 603 -12.41 7.25 16.19
C ASN A 603 -13.19 7.59 17.46
N ALA A 604 -14.10 6.71 17.90
CA ALA A 604 -14.85 6.90 19.15
C ALA A 604 -13.94 6.88 20.39
N LEU A 605 -12.91 6.04 20.40
CA LEU A 605 -11.96 5.89 21.51
C LEU A 605 -10.80 6.90 21.47
N ARG A 606 -10.60 7.61 20.35
CA ARG A 606 -9.51 8.58 20.16
C ARG A 606 -9.34 9.58 21.33
N PRO A 607 -10.40 10.15 21.93
CA PRO A 607 -10.22 11.09 23.04
C PRO A 607 -9.53 10.48 24.29
N ALA A 608 -9.58 9.16 24.46
CA ALA A 608 -8.92 8.41 25.54
C ALA A 608 -7.65 7.65 25.06
N LYS A 609 -7.06 8.06 23.92
CA LYS A 609 -5.93 7.36 23.29
C LYS A 609 -4.74 7.11 24.22
N ASP A 610 -4.46 8.03 25.15
CA ASP A 610 -3.29 7.99 26.03
C ASP A 610 -3.36 6.80 27.01
N HIS A 611 -4.56 6.44 27.46
CA HIS A 611 -4.79 5.28 28.33
C HIS A 611 -4.76 3.95 27.58
N LEU A 612 -5.13 3.95 26.29
CA LEU A 612 -5.23 2.73 25.49
C LEU A 612 -3.92 2.33 24.82
N THR A 613 -3.05 3.31 24.55
CA THR A 613 -1.78 3.08 23.85
C THR A 613 -0.90 2.03 24.53
N PRO A 614 -0.68 2.03 25.87
CA PRO A 614 0.12 0.99 26.53
C PRO A 614 -0.38 -0.44 26.31
N ALA A 615 -1.69 -0.66 26.39
CA ALA A 615 -2.30 -1.97 26.16
C ALA A 615 -2.18 -2.41 24.69
N LEU A 616 -2.39 -1.48 23.74
CA LEU A 616 -2.21 -1.74 22.31
C LEU A 616 -0.74 -2.06 21.97
N GLU A 617 0.22 -1.40 22.62
CA GLU A 617 1.64 -1.64 22.49
C GLU A 617 2.05 -3.07 22.94
N VAL A 618 1.43 -3.59 24.01
CA VAL A 618 1.61 -4.98 24.44
C VAL A 618 1.13 -5.94 23.36
N ILE A 619 -0.08 -5.72 22.83
CA ILE A 619 -0.66 -6.54 21.74
C ILE A 619 0.21 -6.46 20.48
N TYR A 620 0.77 -5.29 20.17
CA TYR A 620 1.62 -5.08 19.00
C TYR A 620 2.90 -5.94 19.04
N ARG A 621 3.53 -6.04 20.23
CA ARG A 621 4.79 -6.77 20.45
C ARG A 621 4.60 -8.26 20.75
N ASP A 622 3.40 -8.70 21.10
CA ASP A 622 3.09 -10.11 21.35
C ASP A 622 3.03 -10.92 20.04
N ASP A 623 4.05 -11.74 19.79
CA ASP A 623 4.16 -12.57 18.60
C ASP A 623 3.26 -13.81 18.61
N THR A 624 2.62 -14.12 19.75
CA THR A 624 1.65 -15.22 19.88
C THR A 624 0.26 -14.84 19.37
N LYS A 625 -0.01 -13.55 19.16
CA LYS A 625 -1.28 -13.04 18.66
C LYS A 625 -1.40 -13.22 17.14
N ASP A 626 -2.65 -13.38 16.70
CA ASP A 626 -2.97 -13.48 15.28
C ASP A 626 -2.52 -12.25 14.48
N VAL A 627 -2.20 -12.47 13.20
CA VAL A 627 -1.69 -11.44 12.30
C VAL A 627 -2.68 -10.29 12.11
N GLN A 628 -3.99 -10.56 12.06
CA GLN A 628 -5.02 -9.53 11.96
C GLN A 628 -5.08 -8.69 13.23
N VAL A 629 -5.09 -9.35 14.40
CA VAL A 629 -5.11 -8.70 15.72
C VAL A 629 -3.94 -7.72 15.87
N ARG A 630 -2.73 -8.17 15.53
CA ARG A 630 -1.54 -7.30 15.54
C ARG A 630 -1.62 -6.21 14.48
N GLY A 631 -2.20 -6.50 13.31
CA GLY A 631 -2.45 -5.52 12.26
C GLY A 631 -3.38 -4.39 12.71
N PHE A 632 -4.43 -4.70 13.47
CA PHE A 632 -5.37 -3.72 13.99
C PHE A 632 -4.76 -2.88 15.12
N ALA A 633 -3.96 -3.50 15.99
CA ALA A 633 -3.15 -2.78 16.96
C ALA A 633 -2.18 -1.80 16.27
N THR A 634 -1.52 -2.25 15.19
CA THR A 634 -0.60 -1.43 14.38
C THR A 634 -1.32 -0.23 13.76
N ALA A 635 -2.48 -0.46 13.12
CA ALA A 635 -3.26 0.61 12.52
C ALA A 635 -3.76 1.62 13.57
N SER A 636 -4.07 1.16 14.78
CA SER A 636 -4.52 2.03 15.88
C SER A 636 -3.38 2.85 16.46
N LEU A 637 -2.22 2.22 16.73
CA LEU A 637 -1.03 2.89 17.24
C LEU A 637 -0.47 3.91 16.25
N ALA A 638 -0.40 3.58 14.95
CA ALA A 638 0.08 4.50 13.91
C ALA A 638 -0.78 5.77 13.80
N ASP A 639 -2.05 5.71 14.19
CA ASP A 639 -2.97 6.85 14.22
C ASP A 639 -2.87 7.61 15.56
N TYR A 640 -2.94 6.91 16.69
CA TYR A 640 -2.91 7.51 18.03
C TYR A 640 -1.58 8.20 18.37
N LEU A 641 -0.46 7.65 17.89
CA LEU A 641 0.89 8.17 18.11
C LEU A 641 1.38 9.07 16.96
N SER A 642 0.49 9.54 16.07
CA SER A 642 0.88 10.34 14.91
C SER A 642 1.62 11.64 15.25
N ASP A 643 1.53 12.10 16.49
CA ASP A 643 2.18 13.27 17.07
C ASP A 643 3.45 12.96 17.90
N ASP A 644 3.84 11.68 18.06
CA ASP A 644 4.98 11.22 18.88
C ASP A 644 6.00 10.43 18.04
N PRO A 645 7.00 11.10 17.43
CA PRO A 645 7.97 10.44 16.56
C PRO A 645 8.90 9.47 17.30
N GLU A 646 9.18 9.69 18.59
CA GLU A 646 10.00 8.81 19.42
C GLU A 646 9.32 7.45 19.64
N ARG A 647 8.05 7.45 20.06
CA ARG A 647 7.30 6.19 20.27
C ARG A 647 6.99 5.49 18.96
N LEU A 648 6.69 6.22 17.90
CA LEU A 648 6.53 5.64 16.55
C LEU A 648 7.81 4.94 16.07
N PHE A 649 8.97 5.57 16.27
CA PHE A 649 10.24 4.94 15.93
C PHE A 649 10.52 3.69 16.77
N ASP A 650 10.23 3.73 18.08
CA ASP A 650 10.42 2.57 18.95
C ASP A 650 9.60 1.36 18.48
N LEU A 651 8.33 1.59 18.11
CA LEU A 651 7.48 0.56 17.52
C LEU A 651 7.98 0.09 16.15
N LEU A 652 8.47 1.00 15.30
CA LEU A 652 9.07 0.65 14.01
C LEU A 652 10.31 -0.24 14.19
N ALA A 653 11.14 0.04 15.20
CA ALA A 653 12.32 -0.77 15.50
C ALA A 653 11.92 -2.22 15.89
N ASP A 654 10.79 -2.39 16.58
CA ASP A 654 10.26 -3.72 16.94
C ASP A 654 9.35 -4.36 15.87
N ALA A 655 9.15 -3.68 14.74
CA ALA A 655 8.17 -4.10 13.74
C ALA A 655 8.54 -5.43 13.04
N ASN A 656 7.54 -6.30 12.90
CA ASN A 656 7.61 -7.38 11.93
C ASN A 656 7.46 -6.84 10.49
N GLU A 657 7.53 -7.73 9.49
CA GLU A 657 7.44 -7.36 8.07
C GLU A 657 6.15 -6.57 7.72
N LYS A 658 4.98 -7.02 8.17
CA LYS A 658 3.68 -6.40 7.86
C LYS A 658 3.48 -5.09 8.64
N GLN A 659 4.05 -4.98 9.83
CA GLN A 659 3.96 -3.80 10.69
C GLN A 659 4.89 -2.67 10.23
N PHE A 660 5.99 -3.00 9.55
CA PHE A 660 7.02 -2.05 9.17
C PHE A 660 6.48 -0.94 8.25
N ALA A 661 5.71 -1.29 7.21
CA ALA A 661 5.26 -0.31 6.22
C ALA A 661 4.27 0.73 6.79
N PRO A 662 3.21 0.36 7.54
CA PRO A 662 2.33 1.33 8.20
C PRO A 662 3.07 2.26 9.15
N MET A 663 3.99 1.72 9.97
CA MET A 663 4.78 2.52 10.90
C MET A 663 5.76 3.44 10.17
N PHE A 664 6.44 2.93 9.14
CA PHE A 664 7.39 3.71 8.35
C PHE A 664 6.72 4.91 7.68
N SER A 665 5.50 4.75 7.18
CA SER A 665 4.72 5.85 6.58
C SER A 665 4.62 7.03 7.54
N LYS A 666 4.25 6.77 8.81
CA LYS A 666 4.13 7.80 9.85
C LYS A 666 5.46 8.34 10.35
N VAL A 667 6.45 7.47 10.55
CA VAL A 667 7.80 7.88 10.96
C VAL A 667 8.45 8.76 9.88
N SER A 668 8.14 8.54 8.61
CA SER A 668 8.70 9.30 7.49
C SER A 668 8.24 10.75 7.42
N ASP A 669 7.09 11.08 8.02
CA ASP A 669 6.62 12.46 8.19
C ASP A 669 7.62 13.29 9.03
N TYR A 670 8.41 12.63 9.89
CA TYR A 670 9.40 13.23 10.78
C TYR A 670 10.86 12.92 10.36
N ARG A 671 11.16 13.04 9.07
CA ARG A 671 12.42 12.57 8.44
C ARG A 671 13.70 12.89 9.23
N GLU A 672 13.95 14.14 9.62
CA GLU A 672 15.20 14.51 10.31
C GLU A 672 15.33 13.83 11.67
N ARG A 673 14.23 13.82 12.44
CA ARG A 673 14.19 13.18 13.76
C ARG A 673 14.34 11.67 13.64
N ALA A 674 13.63 11.05 12.68
CA ALA A 674 13.74 9.62 12.39
C ALA A 674 15.17 9.21 12.00
N ILE A 675 15.85 9.98 11.15
CA ILE A 675 17.26 9.72 10.79
C ILE A 675 18.16 9.79 12.03
N ALA A 676 17.96 10.75 12.93
CA ALA A 676 18.73 10.86 14.16
C ALA A 676 18.52 9.63 15.08
N LEU A 677 17.26 9.22 15.27
CA LEU A 677 16.90 8.04 16.07
C LEU A 677 17.45 6.75 15.45
N GLY A 678 17.29 6.56 14.14
CA GLY A 678 17.83 5.40 13.43
C GLY A 678 19.35 5.30 13.52
N ASN A 679 20.06 6.41 13.36
CA ASN A 679 21.52 6.45 13.51
C ASN A 679 21.98 6.18 14.95
N ALA A 680 21.17 6.53 15.96
CA ALA A 680 21.44 6.21 17.36
C ALA A 680 21.20 4.71 17.62
N GLU A 681 20.11 4.13 17.10
CA GLU A 681 19.79 2.70 17.25
C GLU A 681 20.87 1.81 16.62
N VAL A 682 21.26 2.12 15.38
CA VAL A 682 22.34 1.43 14.66
C VAL A 682 23.69 1.51 15.39
N ALA A 683 23.93 2.58 16.15
CA ALA A 683 25.17 2.76 16.90
C ALA A 683 25.20 2.04 18.26
N LYS A 684 24.08 1.46 18.72
CA LYS A 684 24.03 0.73 19.99
C LYS A 684 24.93 -0.51 19.93
N THR A 685 25.54 -0.82 21.06
CA THR A 685 26.28 -2.09 21.26
C THR A 685 25.61 -2.88 22.37
N PRO A 686 25.52 -4.22 22.24
CA PRO A 686 25.00 -5.04 23.32
C PRO A 686 25.88 -4.91 24.58
N ALA A 687 25.27 -5.05 25.76
CA ALA A 687 26.02 -5.13 27.01
C ALA A 687 26.99 -6.32 26.98
N LYS A 688 28.12 -6.24 27.71
CA LYS A 688 29.15 -7.28 27.69
C LYS A 688 28.65 -8.64 28.17
N ASP A 689 27.68 -8.63 29.06
CA ASP A 689 27.01 -9.76 29.70
C ASP A 689 25.59 -10.00 29.16
N ALA A 690 25.22 -9.35 28.05
CA ALA A 690 23.91 -9.51 27.43
C ALA A 690 23.64 -10.99 27.09
N ARG A 691 22.43 -11.45 27.39
CA ARG A 691 21.95 -12.78 27.02
C ARG A 691 21.73 -12.87 25.52
N GLU A 692 21.72 -14.08 24.96
CA GLU A 692 21.59 -14.25 23.51
C GLU A 692 20.25 -13.73 22.95
N ASN A 693 19.17 -13.81 23.73
CA ASN A 693 17.88 -13.21 23.35
C ASN A 693 17.90 -11.68 23.32
N GLU A 694 18.64 -11.02 24.22
CA GLU A 694 18.79 -9.56 24.24
C GLU A 694 19.61 -9.07 23.05
N LYS A 695 20.68 -9.80 22.70
CA LYS A 695 21.47 -9.52 21.50
C LYS A 695 20.66 -9.75 20.23
N GLU A 696 19.82 -10.79 20.19
CA GLU A 696 18.91 -11.05 19.07
C GLU A 696 17.90 -9.91 18.87
N ALA A 697 17.24 -9.48 19.96
CA ALA A 697 16.29 -8.38 19.93
C ALA A 697 16.95 -7.06 19.46
N LEU A 698 18.15 -6.75 19.97
CA LEU A 698 18.90 -5.58 19.53
C LEU A 698 19.25 -5.68 18.03
N ALA A 699 19.67 -6.84 17.55
CA ALA A 699 20.04 -7.02 16.15
C ALA A 699 18.86 -6.82 15.19
N MET A 700 17.68 -7.32 15.57
CA MET A 700 16.43 -7.10 14.83
C MET A 700 16.07 -5.61 14.78
N ARG A 701 16.13 -4.91 15.92
CA ARG A 701 15.89 -3.46 15.99
C ARG A 701 16.85 -2.66 15.12
N GLN A 702 18.14 -2.99 15.17
CA GLN A 702 19.16 -2.37 14.34
C GLN A 702 18.92 -2.59 12.85
N ALA A 703 18.47 -3.79 12.45
CA ALA A 703 18.15 -4.08 11.07
C ALA A 703 16.92 -3.30 10.56
N ASN A 704 15.85 -3.20 11.36
CA ASN A 704 14.69 -2.36 11.02
C ASN A 704 15.10 -0.88 10.88
N ALA A 705 15.90 -0.35 11.81
CA ALA A 705 16.44 1.00 11.72
C ALA A 705 17.34 1.20 10.49
N ALA A 706 18.17 0.22 10.15
CA ALA A 706 19.02 0.25 8.96
C ALA A 706 18.21 0.27 7.66
N VAL A 707 17.15 -0.54 7.55
CA VAL A 707 16.25 -0.53 6.38
C VAL A 707 15.52 0.81 6.28
N MET A 708 15.05 1.38 7.39
CA MET A 708 14.45 2.71 7.42
C MET A 708 15.43 3.78 6.90
N LEU A 709 16.67 3.79 7.40
CA LEU A 709 17.70 4.72 6.97
C LEU A 709 18.02 4.59 5.48
N LEU A 710 18.07 3.37 4.95
CA LEU A 710 18.24 3.11 3.51
C LEU A 710 17.10 3.72 2.69
N ARG A 711 15.85 3.50 3.11
CA ARG A 711 14.67 4.09 2.44
C ARG A 711 14.63 5.62 2.50
N MET A 712 15.25 6.21 3.52
CA MET A 712 15.36 7.67 3.68
C MET A 712 16.59 8.27 2.99
N ASN A 713 17.36 7.47 2.23
CA ASN A 713 18.63 7.87 1.61
C ASN A 713 19.66 8.41 2.64
N ALA A 714 19.72 7.77 3.81
CA ALA A 714 20.57 8.14 4.95
C ALA A 714 21.46 6.97 5.40
N ALA A 715 22.06 6.28 4.44
CA ALA A 715 22.67 4.95 4.62
C ALA A 715 24.13 4.93 5.12
N ASN A 716 24.75 6.08 5.38
CA ASN A 716 26.19 6.16 5.67
C ASN A 716 26.64 5.29 6.87
N ARG A 717 25.79 5.18 7.91
CA ARG A 717 26.06 4.31 9.07
C ARG A 717 25.57 2.88 8.89
N VAL A 718 24.82 2.59 7.83
CA VAL A 718 24.28 1.27 7.55
C VAL A 718 25.31 0.38 6.86
N TRP A 719 26.06 0.93 5.90
CA TRP A 719 27.04 0.14 5.12
C TRP A 719 28.07 -0.60 5.99
N PRO A 720 28.64 -0.03 7.06
CA PRO A 720 29.55 -0.76 7.94
C PRO A 720 28.92 -1.97 8.64
N LEU A 721 27.60 -1.99 8.87
CA LEU A 721 26.89 -3.14 9.47
C LEU A 721 26.85 -4.36 8.54
N LEU A 722 27.02 -4.13 7.24
CA LEU A 722 27.14 -5.19 6.25
C LEU A 722 28.55 -5.75 6.16
N ARG A 723 29.52 -5.30 6.97
CA ARG A 723 30.86 -5.90 7.03
C ARG A 723 30.81 -7.26 7.71
N HIS A 724 31.70 -8.17 7.35
CA HIS A 724 31.83 -9.45 8.03
C HIS A 724 32.24 -9.25 9.51
N SER A 725 31.60 -10.01 10.41
CA SER A 725 31.85 -9.96 11.85
C SER A 725 31.63 -11.34 12.49
N THR A 726 32.24 -11.56 13.65
CA THR A 726 32.06 -12.80 14.42
C THR A 726 30.62 -12.98 14.90
N ASP A 727 29.88 -11.87 15.06
CA ASP A 727 28.44 -11.86 15.30
C ASP A 727 27.72 -11.38 14.03
N PRO A 728 27.14 -12.30 13.23
CA PRO A 728 26.58 -11.97 11.92
C PRO A 728 25.10 -11.50 11.98
N ARG A 729 24.48 -11.41 13.16
CA ARG A 729 23.01 -11.25 13.27
C ARG A 729 22.47 -10.03 12.54
N VAL A 730 23.02 -8.85 12.83
CA VAL A 730 22.57 -7.58 12.22
C VAL A 730 22.74 -7.64 10.70
N ARG A 731 23.91 -8.08 10.23
CA ARG A 731 24.22 -8.27 8.81
C ARG A 731 23.19 -9.16 8.14
N SER A 732 22.91 -10.33 8.72
CA SER A 732 21.94 -11.29 8.19
C SER A 732 20.54 -10.70 8.11
N TYR A 733 20.06 -10.04 9.17
CA TYR A 733 18.74 -9.42 9.15
C TYR A 733 18.65 -8.34 8.07
N ILE A 734 19.65 -7.47 7.92
CA ILE A 734 19.65 -6.47 6.84
C ILE A 734 19.57 -7.14 5.47
N ILE A 735 20.35 -8.21 5.23
CA ILE A 735 20.35 -8.94 3.94
C ILE A 735 18.93 -9.40 3.58
N HIS A 736 18.22 -10.04 4.51
CA HIS A 736 16.90 -10.64 4.24
C HIS A 736 15.74 -9.65 4.34
N TRP A 737 15.87 -8.58 5.12
CA TRP A 737 14.75 -7.69 5.42
C TRP A 737 14.64 -6.49 4.50
N LEU A 738 15.73 -6.15 3.78
CA LEU A 738 15.76 -4.98 2.92
C LEU A 738 14.69 -5.03 1.82
N SER A 739 14.59 -6.15 1.10
CA SER A 739 13.58 -6.32 0.04
C SER A 739 12.14 -6.28 0.60
N PRO A 740 11.70 -7.20 1.49
CA PRO A 740 10.29 -7.24 1.91
C PRO A 740 9.79 -5.94 2.56
N ARG A 741 10.67 -5.17 3.21
CA ARG A 741 10.33 -3.90 3.87
C ARG A 741 10.45 -2.65 2.98
N GLY A 742 10.66 -2.83 1.68
CA GLY A 742 10.57 -1.74 0.70
C GLY A 742 11.88 -0.99 0.45
N GLY A 743 13.04 -1.62 0.67
CA GLY A 743 14.33 -1.07 0.25
C GLY A 743 14.43 -0.93 -1.28
N ASP A 744 15.21 0.04 -1.74
CA ASP A 744 15.44 0.29 -3.17
C ASP A 744 16.67 -0.49 -3.68
N PRO A 745 16.52 -1.38 -4.67
CA PRO A 745 17.65 -2.13 -5.21
C PRO A 745 18.68 -1.25 -5.93
N ASN A 746 18.29 -0.07 -6.46
CA ASN A 746 19.22 0.82 -7.15
C ASN A 746 20.27 1.39 -6.19
N THR A 747 19.87 1.71 -4.96
CA THR A 747 20.78 2.14 -3.88
C THR A 747 21.85 1.07 -3.60
N ILE A 748 21.46 -0.22 -3.62
CA ILE A 748 22.39 -1.35 -3.42
C ILE A 748 23.34 -1.49 -4.61
N ILE A 749 22.82 -1.39 -5.84
CA ILE A 749 23.61 -1.46 -7.08
C ILE A 749 24.65 -0.33 -7.12
N ALA A 750 24.23 0.89 -6.79
CA ALA A 750 25.12 2.05 -6.72
C ALA A 750 26.22 1.83 -5.68
N ARG A 751 25.87 1.32 -4.49
CA ARG A 751 26.86 1.01 -3.45
C ARG A 751 27.83 -0.08 -3.89
N TYR A 752 27.35 -1.17 -4.52
CA TYR A 752 28.19 -2.29 -4.96
C TYR A 752 29.29 -1.85 -5.93
N ARG A 753 28.99 -0.92 -6.84
CA ARG A 753 29.97 -0.37 -7.80
C ARG A 753 31.10 0.43 -7.13
N LEU A 754 30.81 1.08 -6.02
CA LEU A 754 31.74 1.96 -5.31
C LEU A 754 32.44 1.27 -4.13
N GLU A 755 31.90 0.15 -3.64
CA GLU A 755 32.39 -0.52 -2.44
C GLU A 755 33.77 -1.14 -2.66
N THR A 756 34.68 -0.90 -1.72
CA THR A 756 36.03 -1.45 -1.73
C THR A 756 36.17 -2.62 -0.76
N ASP A 757 35.35 -2.66 0.30
CA ASP A 757 35.34 -3.78 1.25
C ASP A 757 34.65 -4.99 0.63
N VAL A 758 35.44 -6.03 0.32
CA VAL A 758 34.94 -7.25 -0.32
C VAL A 758 33.87 -7.95 0.52
N THR A 759 33.95 -7.85 1.85
CA THR A 759 32.98 -8.50 2.74
C THR A 759 31.62 -7.82 2.71
N ILE A 760 31.60 -6.50 2.47
CA ILE A 760 30.36 -5.75 2.21
C ILE A 760 29.85 -6.08 0.81
N LYS A 761 30.71 -6.17 -0.20
CA LYS A 761 30.31 -6.58 -1.57
C LYS A 761 29.58 -7.92 -1.59
N ARG A 762 30.08 -8.93 -0.85
CA ARG A 762 29.39 -10.23 -0.68
C ARG A 762 27.95 -10.01 -0.19
N ALA A 763 27.77 -9.26 0.89
CA ALA A 763 26.45 -9.00 1.47
C ALA A 763 25.53 -8.25 0.50
N LEU A 764 26.03 -7.26 -0.23
CA LEU A 764 25.25 -6.51 -1.23
C LEU A 764 24.71 -7.43 -2.34
N LEU A 765 25.50 -8.41 -2.80
CA LEU A 765 25.02 -9.42 -3.75
C LEU A 765 23.92 -10.31 -3.15
N LEU A 766 24.07 -10.70 -1.89
CA LEU A 766 23.04 -11.46 -1.18
C LEU A 766 21.75 -10.64 -1.05
N CYS A 767 21.83 -9.34 -0.74
CA CYS A 767 20.67 -8.44 -0.71
C CYS A 767 19.96 -8.36 -2.07
N LEU A 768 20.72 -8.23 -3.17
CA LEU A 768 20.15 -8.14 -4.52
C LEU A 768 19.36 -9.40 -4.90
N GLY A 769 19.78 -10.56 -4.40
CA GLY A 769 19.05 -11.80 -4.60
C GLY A 769 17.67 -11.84 -3.92
N GLU A 770 17.39 -10.99 -2.93
CA GLU A 770 16.10 -10.92 -2.26
C GLU A 770 15.02 -10.16 -3.07
N PHE A 771 15.39 -9.52 -4.17
CA PHE A 771 14.46 -8.81 -5.03
C PHE A 771 13.88 -9.71 -6.12
N GLY A 772 12.55 -9.83 -6.14
CA GLY A 772 11.80 -10.50 -7.20
C GLY A 772 11.85 -9.76 -8.55
N GLU A 773 11.26 -10.36 -9.59
CA GLU A 773 11.27 -9.78 -10.95
C GLU A 773 10.51 -8.44 -11.04
N SER A 774 9.47 -8.26 -10.22
CA SER A 774 8.69 -7.02 -10.19
C SER A 774 9.49 -5.81 -9.70
N ARG A 775 10.38 -6.01 -8.71
CA ARG A 775 11.17 -4.91 -8.11
C ARG A 775 12.53 -4.70 -8.75
N LEU A 776 13.08 -5.72 -9.40
CA LEU A 776 14.34 -5.63 -10.13
C LEU A 776 14.16 -6.31 -11.50
N PRO A 777 13.60 -5.60 -12.50
CA PRO A 777 13.24 -6.18 -13.80
C PRO A 777 14.47 -6.58 -14.63
N LYS A 778 14.26 -7.44 -15.63
CA LYS A 778 15.31 -8.00 -16.48
C LYS A 778 16.21 -6.93 -17.13
N SER A 779 15.65 -5.79 -17.51
CA SER A 779 16.39 -4.65 -18.09
C SER A 779 17.46 -4.10 -17.14
N GLN A 780 17.16 -4.02 -15.84
CA GLN A 780 18.10 -3.57 -14.80
C GLN A 780 19.08 -4.67 -14.37
N ARG A 781 18.69 -5.95 -14.44
CA ARG A 781 19.58 -7.08 -14.15
C ARG A 781 20.65 -7.28 -15.23
N LYS A 782 20.33 -7.00 -16.49
CA LYS A 782 21.21 -7.30 -17.64
C LYS A 782 22.64 -6.73 -17.50
N PRO A 783 22.85 -5.44 -17.13
CA PRO A 783 24.21 -4.92 -16.90
C PRO A 783 24.92 -5.55 -15.69
N LEU A 784 24.16 -5.95 -14.67
CA LEU A 784 24.72 -6.61 -13.49
C LEU A 784 25.19 -8.03 -13.82
N ILE A 785 24.46 -8.77 -14.65
CA ILE A 785 24.81 -10.15 -15.03
C ILE A 785 26.22 -10.22 -15.62
N GLU A 786 26.59 -9.30 -16.51
CA GLU A 786 27.95 -9.27 -17.08
C GLU A 786 29.02 -8.92 -16.03
N THR A 787 28.68 -8.03 -15.09
CA THR A 787 29.57 -7.71 -13.95
C THR A 787 29.76 -8.93 -13.05
N LEU A 788 28.69 -9.67 -12.77
CA LEU A 788 28.70 -10.88 -11.94
C LEU A 788 29.45 -12.02 -12.60
N LEU A 789 29.29 -12.23 -13.91
CA LEU A 789 30.03 -13.24 -14.67
C LEU A 789 31.53 -12.95 -14.64
N THR A 790 31.92 -11.67 -14.71
CA THR A 790 33.31 -11.24 -14.60
C THR A 790 33.87 -11.50 -13.20
N ALA A 791 33.11 -11.12 -12.16
CA ALA A 791 33.48 -11.39 -10.77
C ALA A 791 33.62 -12.90 -10.52
N TYR A 792 32.63 -13.70 -10.94
CA TYR A 792 32.66 -15.15 -10.81
C TYR A 792 33.89 -15.77 -11.51
N ARG A 793 34.23 -15.32 -12.72
CA ARG A 793 35.36 -15.85 -13.50
C ARG A 793 36.73 -15.54 -12.87
N SER A 794 36.90 -14.37 -12.25
CA SER A 794 38.24 -13.82 -12.03
C SER A 794 38.52 -13.25 -10.65
N ASP A 795 37.52 -12.94 -9.83
CA ASP A 795 37.73 -12.32 -8.52
C ASP A 795 38.50 -13.26 -7.58
N PRO A 796 39.56 -12.79 -6.89
CA PRO A 796 40.37 -13.63 -6.03
C PRO A 796 39.61 -14.13 -4.78
N ASP A 797 38.55 -13.45 -4.38
CA ASP A 797 37.83 -13.71 -3.14
C ASP A 797 36.81 -14.85 -3.28
N ALA A 798 36.95 -15.90 -2.46
CA ALA A 798 36.09 -17.08 -2.56
C ALA A 798 34.63 -16.80 -2.17
N GLY A 799 34.41 -15.95 -1.16
CA GLY A 799 33.07 -15.57 -0.73
C GLY A 799 32.33 -14.75 -1.79
N LEU A 800 33.03 -13.84 -2.48
CA LEU A 800 32.44 -13.04 -3.57
C LEU A 800 32.19 -13.89 -4.81
N HIS A 801 33.11 -14.80 -5.14
CA HIS A 801 32.91 -15.82 -6.18
C HIS A 801 31.63 -16.63 -5.92
N ALA A 802 31.45 -17.15 -4.70
CA ALA A 802 30.28 -17.94 -4.32
C ALA A 802 28.98 -17.10 -4.28
N ALA A 803 29.02 -15.87 -3.77
CA ALA A 803 27.86 -14.98 -3.75
C ALA A 803 27.38 -14.61 -5.17
N ALA A 804 28.33 -14.38 -6.09
CA ALA A 804 28.03 -14.17 -7.51
C ALA A 804 27.46 -15.43 -8.16
N GLU A 805 28.01 -16.61 -7.87
CA GLU A 805 27.49 -17.89 -8.33
C GLU A 805 26.03 -18.09 -7.90
N TRP A 806 25.76 -17.92 -6.61
CA TRP A 806 24.42 -18.06 -6.04
C TRP A 806 23.41 -17.13 -6.73
N LEU A 807 23.77 -15.84 -6.88
CA LEU A 807 22.90 -14.85 -7.50
C LEU A 807 22.63 -15.15 -8.99
N LEU A 808 23.67 -15.55 -9.73
CA LEU A 808 23.54 -15.96 -11.13
C LEU A 808 22.66 -17.20 -11.27
N ARG A 809 22.79 -18.21 -10.40
CA ARG A 809 21.90 -19.38 -10.39
C ARG A 809 20.46 -18.97 -10.07
N LYS A 810 20.25 -18.10 -9.08
CA LYS A 810 18.94 -17.58 -8.70
C LYS A 810 18.25 -16.82 -9.84
N TRP A 811 19.02 -16.15 -10.70
CA TRP A 811 18.53 -15.47 -11.90
C TRP A 811 18.53 -16.35 -13.17
N GLY A 812 18.71 -17.66 -13.06
CA GLY A 812 18.57 -18.60 -14.18
C GLY A 812 19.77 -18.65 -15.14
N HIS A 813 20.97 -18.28 -14.69
CA HIS A 813 22.19 -18.29 -15.51
C HIS A 813 23.16 -19.44 -15.18
N ALA A 814 22.64 -20.57 -14.69
CA ALA A 814 23.44 -21.74 -14.34
C ALA A 814 24.26 -22.30 -15.53
N GLU A 815 23.76 -22.21 -16.76
CA GLU A 815 24.49 -22.69 -17.94
C GLU A 815 25.76 -21.87 -18.22
N LYS A 816 25.71 -20.55 -18.00
CA LYS A 816 26.88 -19.67 -18.15
C LYS A 816 27.96 -19.98 -17.13
N ILE A 817 27.55 -20.34 -15.90
CA ILE A 817 28.44 -20.78 -14.82
C ILE A 817 29.16 -22.06 -15.25
N VAL A 818 28.42 -23.07 -15.72
CA VAL A 818 29.01 -24.34 -16.22
C VAL A 818 30.00 -24.11 -17.37
N ALA A 819 29.72 -23.16 -18.27
CA ALA A 819 30.64 -22.81 -19.35
C ALA A 819 31.95 -22.20 -18.81
N ILE A 820 31.86 -21.30 -17.82
CA ILE A 820 33.02 -20.69 -17.16
C ILE A 820 33.81 -21.75 -16.37
N ASP A 821 33.13 -22.66 -15.66
CA ASP A 821 33.79 -23.75 -14.93
C ASP A 821 34.64 -24.62 -15.86
N LYS A 822 34.11 -24.96 -17.05
CA LYS A 822 34.88 -25.71 -18.07
C LYS A 822 36.06 -24.92 -18.62
N GLU A 823 35.88 -23.63 -18.88
CA GLU A 823 36.94 -22.71 -19.32
C GLU A 823 38.08 -22.68 -18.28
N LEU A 824 37.72 -22.50 -17.00
CA LEU A 824 38.66 -22.42 -15.89
C LEU A 824 39.35 -23.76 -15.62
N GLN A 825 38.64 -24.88 -15.69
CA GLN A 825 39.21 -26.23 -15.57
C GLN A 825 40.33 -26.45 -16.60
N GLN A 826 40.07 -26.15 -17.88
CA GLN A 826 41.08 -26.28 -18.95
C GLN A 826 42.27 -25.34 -18.74
N ARG A 827 42.01 -24.13 -18.22
CA ARG A 827 43.05 -23.15 -17.96
C ARG A 827 43.90 -23.53 -16.75
N GLU A 828 43.31 -24.12 -15.70
CA GLU A 828 44.04 -24.58 -14.53
C GLU A 828 44.88 -25.82 -14.81
N GLU A 829 44.44 -26.71 -15.70
CA GLU A 829 45.30 -27.77 -16.26
C GLU A 829 46.54 -27.20 -16.96
N GLN A 830 46.41 -26.06 -17.65
CA GLN A 830 47.52 -25.35 -18.30
C GLN A 830 48.38 -24.54 -17.30
N LEU A 831 47.76 -23.94 -16.28
CA LEU A 831 48.39 -23.10 -15.25
C LEU A 831 48.95 -23.89 -14.07
N ALA A 832 48.67 -25.20 -13.91
CA ALA A 832 49.42 -26.06 -13.00
C ALA A 832 50.93 -26.02 -13.30
N ALA A 833 51.32 -25.57 -14.50
CA ALA A 833 52.69 -25.23 -14.91
C ALA A 833 53.18 -23.81 -14.51
N SER A 834 52.30 -22.88 -14.11
CA SER A 834 52.62 -21.50 -13.70
C SER A 834 51.72 -20.97 -12.57
N LYS A 835 52.28 -20.85 -11.35
CA LYS A 835 51.59 -20.42 -10.12
C LYS A 835 50.80 -19.11 -10.29
N GLN A 836 49.47 -19.15 -10.16
CA GLN A 836 48.68 -17.95 -9.90
C GLN A 836 48.73 -17.61 -8.41
N GLU A 837 49.49 -16.59 -8.06
CA GLU A 837 49.51 -16.03 -6.71
C GLU A 837 48.22 -15.22 -6.45
N GLY A 838 47.54 -15.49 -5.33
CA GLY A 838 46.55 -14.57 -4.75
C GLY A 838 45.06 -14.98 -4.79
N ARG A 839 44.64 -16.00 -5.54
CA ARG A 839 43.24 -16.48 -5.52
C ARG A 839 42.98 -17.38 -4.32
N GLN A 840 41.82 -17.24 -3.68
CA GLN A 840 41.37 -18.04 -2.53
C GLN A 840 40.51 -19.25 -2.93
N TRP A 841 40.50 -19.63 -4.20
CA TRP A 841 39.75 -20.77 -4.72
C TRP A 841 40.39 -21.26 -6.02
N TYR A 842 40.10 -22.49 -6.44
CA TYR A 842 40.54 -23.06 -7.71
C TYR A 842 39.61 -24.20 -8.16
N ILE A 843 39.66 -24.61 -9.42
CA ILE A 843 38.90 -25.72 -10.00
C ILE A 843 39.86 -26.83 -10.44
N ASN A 844 39.80 -27.95 -9.74
CA ASN A 844 40.68 -29.08 -10.06
C ASN A 844 40.39 -29.70 -11.44
N GLY A 845 41.29 -30.56 -11.93
CA GLY A 845 41.16 -31.25 -13.22
C GLY A 845 39.95 -32.19 -13.30
N GLN A 846 39.27 -32.47 -12.19
CA GLN A 846 38.01 -33.22 -12.16
C GLN A 846 36.75 -32.32 -12.19
N GLY A 847 36.91 -31.00 -12.23
CA GLY A 847 35.84 -30.01 -12.27
C GLY A 847 35.21 -29.72 -10.89
N GLN A 848 35.94 -29.97 -9.80
CA GLN A 848 35.54 -29.61 -8.44
C GLN A 848 36.17 -28.29 -8.04
N THR A 849 35.36 -27.33 -7.58
CA THR A 849 35.86 -26.09 -7.00
C THR A 849 36.29 -26.32 -5.55
N PHE A 850 37.49 -25.90 -5.20
CA PHE A 850 38.01 -25.87 -3.84
C PHE A 850 38.20 -24.44 -3.36
N VAL A 851 37.84 -24.18 -2.11
CA VAL A 851 38.09 -22.94 -1.40
C VAL A 851 39.35 -23.11 -0.54
N ILE A 852 40.23 -22.12 -0.59
CA ILE A 852 41.47 -22.08 0.18
C ILE A 852 41.23 -21.31 1.47
N LEU A 853 41.48 -21.96 2.59
CA LEU A 853 41.37 -21.40 3.93
C LEU A 853 42.77 -21.29 4.55
N ASP A 854 43.09 -20.10 5.04
CA ASP A 854 44.33 -19.85 5.77
C ASP A 854 44.22 -20.32 7.22
N ALA A 855 45.38 -20.49 7.87
CA ALA A 855 45.45 -20.92 9.26
C ALA A 855 44.74 -19.94 10.21
N GLY A 856 44.05 -20.45 11.23
CA GLY A 856 43.24 -19.64 12.14
C GLY A 856 42.89 -20.33 13.45
N GLU A 857 42.44 -19.52 14.41
CA GLU A 857 41.92 -19.97 15.71
C GLU A 857 40.42 -19.69 15.80
N PHE A 858 39.66 -20.60 16.41
CA PHE A 858 38.22 -20.44 16.57
C PHE A 858 37.66 -21.19 17.79
N GLN A 859 36.43 -20.83 18.16
CA GLN A 859 35.65 -21.52 19.18
C GLN A 859 34.91 -22.71 18.58
N MET A 860 35.26 -23.92 19.02
CA MET A 860 34.63 -25.18 18.60
C MET A 860 33.65 -25.67 19.67
N GLY A 861 32.50 -26.20 19.26
CA GLY A 861 31.43 -26.64 20.14
C GLY A 861 30.40 -25.54 20.44
N SER A 862 29.56 -25.75 21.44
CA SER A 862 28.43 -24.87 21.76
C SER A 862 28.45 -24.41 23.22
N PRO A 863 28.00 -23.15 23.50
CA PRO A 863 27.84 -22.64 24.86
C PRO A 863 26.67 -23.34 25.58
N GLU A 864 26.60 -23.26 26.91
CA GLU A 864 25.55 -23.95 27.71
C GLU A 864 24.14 -23.43 27.42
N SER A 865 24.05 -22.19 26.95
CA SER A 865 22.80 -21.54 26.57
C SER A 865 22.30 -21.88 25.16
N GLU A 866 23.06 -22.63 24.35
CA GLU A 866 22.66 -22.94 22.97
C GLU A 866 21.51 -23.96 22.94
N VAL A 867 20.41 -23.58 22.29
CA VAL A 867 19.24 -24.46 22.13
C VAL A 867 19.60 -25.66 21.25
N GLY A 868 19.18 -26.85 21.67
CA GLY A 868 19.44 -28.10 20.96
C GLY A 868 20.83 -28.68 21.21
N ARG A 869 21.64 -28.07 22.09
CA ARG A 869 22.98 -28.54 22.45
C ARG A 869 23.00 -29.96 23.02
N ASN A 870 24.05 -30.73 22.67
CA ASN A 870 24.42 -31.96 23.37
C ASN A 870 25.44 -31.74 24.51
N LEU A 871 25.48 -32.65 25.49
CA LEU A 871 26.40 -32.54 26.64
C LEU A 871 27.88 -32.71 26.27
N ASN A 872 28.16 -33.39 25.15
CA ASN A 872 29.49 -33.76 24.66
C ASN A 872 30.12 -32.74 23.68
N GLU A 873 29.39 -31.68 23.30
CA GLU A 873 29.88 -30.61 22.40
C GLU A 873 30.31 -29.35 23.16
N ARG A 874 30.97 -29.50 24.32
CA ARG A 874 31.46 -28.39 25.15
C ARG A 874 32.34 -27.38 24.38
N LEU A 875 32.06 -26.09 24.55
CA LEU A 875 32.84 -25.02 23.95
C LEU A 875 34.32 -25.05 24.38
N HIS A 876 35.25 -25.00 23.41
CA HIS A 876 36.70 -24.96 23.64
C HIS A 876 37.46 -24.28 22.49
N GLN A 877 38.68 -23.79 22.76
CA GLN A 877 39.55 -23.17 21.74
C GLN A 877 40.24 -24.23 20.87
N ARG A 878 40.24 -24.02 19.55
CA ARG A 878 40.95 -24.85 18.56
C ARG A 878 41.71 -24.01 17.55
N LYS A 879 42.80 -24.58 17.04
CA LYS A 879 43.68 -23.97 16.04
C LYS A 879 43.87 -24.87 14.83
N VAL A 880 43.49 -24.39 13.66
CA VAL A 880 43.89 -24.95 12.36
C VAL A 880 45.16 -24.21 11.94
N ASP A 881 46.32 -24.83 12.08
CA ASP A 881 47.66 -24.22 11.94
C ASP A 881 48.26 -24.33 10.53
N ARG A 882 47.48 -24.86 9.60
CA ARG A 882 47.85 -25.17 8.22
C ARG A 882 46.90 -24.49 7.23
N ARG A 883 47.39 -24.25 6.03
CA ARG A 883 46.57 -23.77 4.92
C ARG A 883 45.93 -24.97 4.25
N ILE A 884 44.62 -24.95 4.10
CA ILE A 884 43.87 -26.07 3.50
C ILE A 884 43.09 -25.60 2.28
N ALA A 885 42.84 -26.53 1.37
CA ALA A 885 41.82 -26.39 0.36
C ALA A 885 40.69 -27.37 0.67
N ILE A 886 39.46 -26.91 0.75
CA ILE A 886 38.27 -27.73 1.02
C ILE A 886 37.26 -27.57 -0.12
N SER A 887 36.62 -28.67 -0.51
CA SER A 887 35.62 -28.65 -1.59
C SER A 887 34.47 -27.70 -1.24
N LYS A 888 34.10 -26.87 -2.22
CA LYS A 888 33.07 -25.84 -2.12
C LYS A 888 31.71 -26.40 -1.71
N THR A 889 31.40 -27.60 -2.20
CA THR A 889 30.19 -28.39 -1.93
C THR A 889 30.56 -29.82 -1.54
N GLU A 890 29.59 -30.62 -1.13
CA GLU A 890 29.73 -32.07 -1.08
C GLU A 890 29.98 -32.66 -2.48
N VAL A 891 30.53 -33.88 -2.52
CA VAL A 891 30.75 -34.61 -3.78
C VAL A 891 29.40 -34.95 -4.42
N THR A 892 29.19 -34.51 -5.66
CA THR A 892 27.92 -34.71 -6.37
C THR A 892 27.82 -36.11 -6.99
N LYS A 893 26.60 -36.55 -7.33
CA LYS A 893 26.36 -37.80 -8.07
C LYS A 893 27.19 -37.86 -9.37
N THR A 894 27.28 -36.76 -10.11
CA THR A 894 28.08 -36.67 -11.34
C THR A 894 29.57 -36.89 -11.10
N GLN A 895 30.12 -36.29 -10.04
CA GLN A 895 31.53 -36.46 -9.69
C GLN A 895 31.81 -37.89 -9.23
N TRP A 896 30.93 -38.44 -8.38
CA TRP A 896 31.01 -39.83 -7.93
C TRP A 896 30.98 -40.82 -9.10
N ARG A 897 30.16 -40.57 -10.12
CA ARG A 897 30.05 -41.42 -11.31
C ARG A 897 31.39 -41.60 -12.05
N LYS A 898 32.27 -40.58 -12.04
CA LYS A 898 33.61 -40.69 -12.64
C LYS A 898 34.45 -41.73 -11.89
N PHE A 899 34.45 -41.67 -10.55
CA PHE A 899 35.15 -42.61 -9.67
C PHE A 899 34.56 -44.02 -9.71
N ALA A 900 33.22 -44.15 -9.63
CA ALA A 900 32.55 -45.44 -9.53
C ALA A 900 32.69 -46.32 -10.80
N ARG A 901 33.09 -45.75 -11.94
CA ARG A 901 33.41 -46.52 -13.15
C ARG A 901 34.76 -47.23 -13.07
N SER A 902 35.73 -46.64 -12.37
CA SER A 902 37.06 -47.20 -12.18
C SER A 902 37.20 -48.02 -10.89
N ALA A 903 36.27 -47.86 -9.95
CA ALA A 903 36.31 -48.50 -8.63
C ALA A 903 35.12 -49.43 -8.40
N GLN A 904 35.34 -50.55 -7.70
CA GLN A 904 34.28 -51.48 -7.33
C GLN A 904 33.49 -50.99 -6.09
N VAL A 905 32.77 -49.89 -6.26
CA VAL A 905 31.99 -49.20 -5.20
C VAL A 905 30.50 -49.10 -5.56
N LEU A 906 29.70 -48.53 -4.66
CA LEU A 906 28.28 -48.30 -4.93
C LEU A 906 28.08 -47.47 -6.22
N ALA A 907 27.37 -48.03 -7.19
CA ALA A 907 27.07 -47.34 -8.44
C ALA A 907 26.23 -46.08 -8.19
N ALA A 908 26.56 -45.00 -8.90
CA ALA A 908 25.79 -43.75 -8.87
C ALA A 908 24.30 -43.96 -9.22
N GLU A 909 23.99 -44.95 -10.08
CA GLU A 909 22.64 -45.27 -10.54
C GLU A 909 21.93 -46.35 -9.69
N SER A 910 22.39 -46.60 -8.47
CA SER A 910 21.76 -47.57 -7.57
C SER A 910 20.27 -47.27 -7.39
N GLU A 911 19.41 -48.27 -7.68
CA GLU A 911 17.95 -48.13 -7.61
C GLU A 911 17.48 -47.66 -6.22
N GLN A 912 18.17 -48.10 -5.17
CA GLN A 912 17.88 -47.76 -3.78
C GLN A 912 18.08 -46.27 -3.47
N LEU A 913 18.84 -45.54 -4.29
CA LEU A 913 19.12 -44.12 -4.10
C LEU A 913 18.22 -43.19 -4.90
N LYS A 914 17.46 -43.69 -5.89
CA LYS A 914 16.61 -42.83 -6.75
C LYS A 914 15.57 -42.01 -5.97
N ARG A 915 15.09 -42.53 -4.84
CA ARG A 915 14.18 -41.79 -3.94
C ARG A 915 14.84 -40.54 -3.34
N TYR A 916 16.13 -40.64 -3.02
CA TYR A 916 16.87 -39.65 -2.22
C TYR A 916 17.80 -38.76 -3.05
N ILE A 917 18.25 -39.22 -4.23
CA ILE A 917 19.08 -38.46 -5.17
C ILE A 917 18.32 -38.34 -6.49
N ARG A 918 17.70 -37.18 -6.72
CA ARG A 918 16.81 -36.97 -7.89
C ARG A 918 17.54 -36.37 -9.10
N THR A 919 18.62 -35.62 -8.89
CA THR A 919 19.36 -34.96 -9.95
C THR A 919 20.85 -35.22 -9.85
N ASP A 920 21.55 -34.97 -10.94
CA ASP A 920 22.97 -35.26 -11.11
C ASP A 920 23.90 -34.28 -10.35
N ASP A 921 23.35 -33.13 -9.96
CA ASP A 921 23.99 -32.09 -9.14
C ASP A 921 23.65 -32.19 -7.64
N SER A 922 22.84 -33.18 -7.21
CA SER A 922 22.65 -33.50 -5.79
C SER A 922 23.90 -34.18 -5.20
N PRO A 923 24.13 -34.07 -3.87
CA PRO A 923 25.21 -34.78 -3.19
C PRO A 923 25.04 -36.29 -3.34
N MET A 924 26.16 -36.99 -3.49
CA MET A 924 26.18 -38.45 -3.45
C MET A 924 25.99 -38.92 -2.00
N LEU A 925 25.08 -39.89 -1.83
CA LEU A 925 24.66 -40.38 -0.51
C LEU A 925 24.96 -41.87 -0.36
N ALA A 926 24.76 -42.37 0.86
CA ALA A 926 25.06 -43.74 1.24
C ALA A 926 26.54 -44.08 1.01
N ILE A 927 27.43 -43.14 1.35
CA ILE A 927 28.87 -43.34 1.25
C ILE A 927 29.42 -43.82 2.59
N THR A 928 30.20 -44.90 2.56
CA THR A 928 30.97 -45.35 3.74
C THR A 928 32.24 -44.53 3.91
N TRP A 929 32.82 -44.50 5.10
CA TRP A 929 34.06 -43.76 5.34
C TRP A 929 35.22 -44.29 4.46
N TYR A 930 35.29 -45.61 4.27
CA TYR A 930 36.30 -46.27 3.43
C TYR A 930 36.20 -45.84 1.96
N GLU A 931 34.99 -45.77 1.44
CA GLU A 931 34.70 -45.29 0.08
C GLU A 931 35.08 -43.82 -0.10
N ALA A 932 34.81 -42.98 0.91
CA ALA A 932 35.21 -41.58 0.89
C ALA A 932 36.74 -41.41 0.92
N ALA A 933 37.45 -42.21 1.72
CA ALA A 933 38.91 -42.26 1.74
C ALA A 933 39.49 -42.74 0.40
N TRP A 934 38.88 -43.76 -0.21
CA TRP A 934 39.25 -44.22 -1.56
C TRP A 934 39.06 -43.12 -2.60
N TYR A 935 37.93 -42.44 -2.59
CA TYR A 935 37.69 -41.31 -3.49
C TYR A 935 38.77 -40.24 -3.36
N CYS A 936 39.25 -39.95 -2.15
CA CYS A 936 40.32 -38.98 -1.91
C CYS A 936 41.67 -39.42 -2.53
N ASN A 937 42.07 -40.67 -2.37
CA ASN A 937 43.27 -41.19 -3.02
C ASN A 937 43.10 -41.25 -4.55
N TRP A 938 41.94 -41.66 -5.06
CA TRP A 938 41.62 -41.60 -6.48
C TRP A 938 41.73 -40.17 -7.02
N LEU A 939 41.20 -39.18 -6.30
CA LEU A 939 41.32 -37.78 -6.69
C LEU A 939 42.79 -37.33 -6.71
N SER A 940 43.59 -37.83 -5.76
CA SER A 940 45.05 -37.55 -5.73
C SER A 940 45.77 -38.15 -6.93
N GLU A 941 45.40 -39.36 -7.33
CA GLU A 941 45.90 -40.03 -8.54
C GLU A 941 45.54 -39.25 -9.80
N GLN A 942 44.26 -38.88 -9.97
CA GLN A 942 43.79 -38.14 -11.15
C GLN A 942 44.44 -36.76 -11.28
N GLU A 943 44.87 -36.17 -10.17
CA GLU A 943 45.52 -34.86 -10.11
C GLU A 943 47.05 -34.97 -10.20
N GLY A 944 47.59 -36.17 -10.46
CA GLY A 944 49.02 -36.41 -10.63
C GLY A 944 49.84 -36.18 -9.35
N ILE A 945 49.20 -36.25 -8.17
CA ILE A 945 49.90 -36.13 -6.89
C ILE A 945 50.70 -37.43 -6.66
N ALA A 946 51.98 -37.29 -6.31
CA ALA A 946 52.85 -38.44 -6.05
C ALA A 946 52.30 -39.33 -4.92
N GLU A 947 52.41 -40.64 -5.08
CA GLU A 947 51.80 -41.65 -4.20
C GLU A 947 52.31 -41.55 -2.75
N ASP A 948 53.56 -41.11 -2.54
CA ASP A 948 54.12 -40.85 -1.22
C ASP A 948 53.34 -39.76 -0.47
N GLN A 949 52.77 -38.80 -1.19
CA GLN A 949 51.93 -37.72 -0.68
C GLN A 949 50.44 -38.09 -0.54
N TRP A 950 50.03 -39.31 -0.90
CA TRP A 950 48.65 -39.76 -0.68
C TRP A 950 48.37 -40.02 0.80
N CYS A 951 47.12 -39.80 1.22
CA CYS A 951 46.78 -39.74 2.64
C CYS A 951 46.45 -41.10 3.27
N TYR A 952 46.05 -42.09 2.46
CA TYR A 952 45.59 -43.38 2.94
C TYR A 952 46.37 -44.54 2.34
N GLU A 953 46.55 -45.60 3.14
CA GLU A 953 47.17 -46.87 2.76
C GLU A 953 46.13 -47.98 2.80
N LEU A 954 46.21 -48.89 1.84
CA LEU A 954 45.37 -50.07 1.77
C LEU A 954 45.58 -50.99 2.98
N ASN A 955 44.58 -51.81 3.29
CA ASN A 955 44.75 -52.86 4.29
C ASN A 955 45.64 -54.02 3.76
N GLU A 956 45.89 -55.03 4.59
CA GLU A 956 46.72 -56.21 4.22
C GLU A 956 46.17 -57.01 3.02
N GLN A 957 44.89 -56.84 2.67
CA GLN A 957 44.27 -57.47 1.50
C GLN A 957 44.18 -56.50 0.30
N GLU A 958 44.97 -55.43 0.30
CA GLU A 958 45.04 -54.41 -0.75
C GLU A 958 43.67 -53.75 -1.03
N LYS A 959 42.88 -53.52 0.04
CA LYS A 959 41.53 -52.94 -0.06
C LYS A 959 41.34 -51.72 0.85
N TYR A 960 40.49 -50.80 0.40
CA TYR A 960 39.89 -49.75 1.24
C TYR A 960 38.78 -50.39 2.09
N ALA A 961 39.19 -51.01 3.19
CA ALA A 961 38.33 -51.81 4.05
C ALA A 961 38.86 -51.80 5.50
N PRO A 962 38.17 -52.42 6.48
CA PRO A 962 38.66 -52.48 7.85
C PRO A 962 40.11 -52.94 7.92
N GLY A 963 40.92 -52.22 8.70
CA GLY A 963 42.37 -52.44 8.83
C GLY A 963 43.23 -51.57 7.90
N MET A 964 42.63 -50.78 6.99
CA MET A 964 43.37 -49.76 6.23
C MET A 964 43.97 -48.71 7.17
N LYS A 965 44.98 -47.96 6.73
CA LYS A 965 45.68 -46.98 7.58
C LYS A 965 45.65 -45.59 6.99
N ALA A 966 45.62 -44.59 7.85
CA ALA A 966 46.01 -43.24 7.47
C ALA A 966 47.54 -43.12 7.56
N LYS A 967 48.18 -42.48 6.58
CA LYS A 967 49.63 -42.29 6.62
C LYS A 967 50.05 -41.44 7.82
N LYS A 968 51.26 -41.68 8.31
CA LYS A 968 51.85 -40.84 9.35
C LYS A 968 51.92 -39.40 8.84
N GLU A 969 51.63 -38.43 9.72
CA GLU A 969 51.64 -37.00 9.38
C GLU A 969 50.67 -36.66 8.23
N ILE A 970 49.53 -37.36 8.13
CA ILE A 970 48.48 -37.14 7.11
C ILE A 970 48.11 -35.67 6.90
N LEU A 971 48.13 -34.84 7.94
CA LEU A 971 47.80 -33.41 7.84
C LEU A 971 48.90 -32.55 7.21
N GLU A 972 50.11 -33.09 6.99
CA GLU A 972 51.22 -32.45 6.27
C GLU A 972 51.29 -32.89 4.80
N LEU A 973 50.63 -34.01 4.46
CA LEU A 973 50.61 -34.55 3.11
C LEU A 973 49.73 -33.71 2.19
N THR A 974 50.15 -33.56 0.93
CA THR A 974 49.44 -32.72 -0.04
C THR A 974 48.31 -33.43 -0.78
N GLY A 975 48.15 -34.74 -0.61
CA GLY A 975 47.04 -35.50 -1.19
C GLY A 975 45.69 -35.09 -0.64
N TYR A 976 44.62 -35.48 -1.32
CA TYR A 976 43.27 -35.29 -0.82
C TYR A 976 42.97 -36.24 0.33
N ARG A 977 42.13 -35.78 1.26
CA ARG A 977 41.65 -36.50 2.45
C ARG A 977 40.28 -35.97 2.87
N LEU A 978 39.67 -36.64 3.83
CA LEU A 978 38.56 -36.05 4.57
C LEU A 978 39.07 -34.89 5.45
N PRO A 979 38.28 -33.80 5.63
CA PRO A 979 38.63 -32.75 6.56
C PRO A 979 38.65 -33.30 7.98
N THR A 980 39.46 -32.69 8.83
CA THR A 980 39.34 -32.94 10.27
C THR A 980 38.03 -32.37 10.79
N GLU A 981 37.57 -32.85 11.94
CA GLU A 981 36.38 -32.32 12.62
C GLU A 981 36.56 -30.82 12.91
N ALA A 982 37.76 -30.40 13.29
CA ALA A 982 38.09 -29.01 13.57
C ALA A 982 38.13 -28.17 12.28
N GLU A 983 38.75 -28.67 11.20
CA GLU A 983 38.75 -28.01 9.89
C GLU A 983 37.34 -27.85 9.34
N TRP A 984 36.49 -28.87 9.49
CA TRP A 984 35.09 -28.83 9.05
C TRP A 984 34.31 -27.76 9.80
N GLU A 985 34.40 -27.71 11.15
CA GLU A 985 33.66 -26.72 11.93
C GLU A 985 34.20 -25.30 11.73
N PHE A 986 35.52 -25.14 11.57
CA PHE A 986 36.15 -23.88 11.20
C PHE A 986 35.61 -23.36 9.86
N ALA A 987 35.59 -24.23 8.85
CA ALA A 987 35.07 -23.95 7.53
C ALA A 987 33.56 -23.61 7.57
N CYS A 988 32.78 -24.34 8.37
CA CYS A 988 31.34 -24.15 8.51
C CYS A 988 31.00 -22.79 9.12
N ARG A 989 31.67 -22.44 10.24
CA ARG A 989 31.45 -21.19 10.97
C ARG A 989 31.85 -19.96 10.16
N ALA A 990 32.89 -20.08 9.34
CA ALA A 990 33.44 -18.97 8.57
C ALA A 990 33.67 -17.70 9.42
N GLY A 991 34.16 -17.87 10.66
CA GLY A 991 34.39 -16.76 11.62
C GLY A 991 33.23 -16.46 12.58
N ALA A 992 32.03 -17.01 12.36
CA ALA A 992 30.89 -16.80 13.23
C ALA A 992 31.00 -17.55 14.57
N ASN A 993 30.62 -16.89 15.66
CA ASN A 993 30.56 -17.47 17.01
C ASN A 993 29.18 -18.03 17.37
N ALA A 994 28.15 -17.74 16.58
CA ALA A 994 26.80 -18.24 16.76
C ALA A 994 26.69 -19.74 16.37
N SER A 995 25.53 -20.34 16.64
CA SER A 995 25.25 -21.75 16.29
C SER A 995 25.29 -22.01 14.79
N ARG A 996 25.02 -20.99 13.96
CA ARG A 996 25.06 -21.02 12.49
C ARG A 996 25.78 -19.78 11.97
N TYR A 997 26.37 -19.86 10.77
CA TYR A 997 27.19 -18.77 10.22
C TYR A 997 26.43 -17.48 9.89
N TYR A 998 25.10 -17.52 9.92
CA TYR A 998 24.24 -16.34 9.74
C TYR A 998 23.60 -15.85 11.04
N GLY A 999 23.73 -16.57 12.17
CA GLY A 999 23.12 -16.21 13.45
C GLY A 999 22.44 -17.39 14.15
N LEU A 1000 21.49 -17.10 15.05
CA LEU A 1000 20.82 -18.11 15.88
C LEU A 1000 19.40 -18.46 15.39
N THR A 1001 18.73 -17.52 14.72
CA THR A 1001 17.31 -17.66 14.35
C THR A 1001 17.04 -18.82 13.38
N GLU A 1002 16.04 -19.64 13.66
CA GLU A 1002 15.63 -20.72 12.74
C GLU A 1002 14.83 -20.19 11.55
N THR A 1003 14.27 -18.98 11.65
CA THR A 1003 13.46 -18.35 10.60
C THR A 1003 14.22 -18.18 9.29
N LEU A 1004 15.54 -17.98 9.37
CA LEU A 1004 16.42 -17.84 8.21
C LEU A 1004 17.00 -19.19 7.74
N LEU A 1005 16.84 -20.28 8.48
CA LEU A 1005 17.42 -21.58 8.14
C LEU A 1005 17.08 -22.07 6.72
N PRO A 1006 15.82 -21.92 6.22
CA PRO A 1006 15.50 -22.32 4.85
C PRO A 1006 16.30 -21.61 3.75
N GLN A 1007 16.93 -20.47 4.05
CA GLN A 1007 17.75 -19.70 3.11
C GLN A 1007 19.19 -20.21 2.99
N TYR A 1008 19.62 -21.08 3.91
CA TYR A 1008 21.01 -21.47 4.13
C TYR A 1008 21.21 -22.99 4.26
N ALA A 1009 20.15 -23.77 4.48
CA ALA A 1009 20.23 -25.21 4.69
C ALA A 1009 19.05 -25.97 4.09
N TRP A 1010 19.34 -27.17 3.58
CA TRP A 1010 18.33 -28.17 3.23
C TRP A 1010 18.11 -29.12 4.41
N TYR A 1011 16.90 -29.16 4.95
CA TYR A 1011 16.55 -29.92 6.15
C TYR A 1011 15.10 -30.41 6.07
N LEU A 1012 14.61 -31.09 7.10
CA LEU A 1012 13.34 -31.83 7.06
C LEU A 1012 12.15 -30.99 6.55
N ALA A 1013 12.12 -29.69 6.83
CA ALA A 1013 10.99 -28.84 6.49
C ALA A 1013 10.98 -28.30 5.04
N ASN A 1014 12.11 -28.32 4.32
CA ASN A 1014 12.21 -27.72 2.98
C ASN A 1014 12.87 -28.61 1.91
N SER A 1015 13.26 -29.84 2.28
CA SER A 1015 13.96 -30.77 1.38
C SER A 1015 13.05 -31.73 0.62
N ASP A 1016 11.79 -31.88 1.04
CA ASP A 1016 10.85 -32.91 0.58
C ASP A 1016 11.43 -34.34 0.72
N ASP A 1017 12.11 -34.64 1.83
CA ASP A 1017 12.68 -35.96 2.18
C ASP A 1017 13.70 -36.52 1.15
N HIS A 1018 14.44 -35.63 0.48
CA HIS A 1018 15.54 -36.03 -0.41
C HIS A 1018 16.64 -34.97 -0.47
N ALA A 1019 17.83 -35.34 -0.95
CA ALA A 1019 18.92 -34.41 -1.16
C ALA A 1019 18.66 -33.50 -2.36
N ARG A 1020 18.95 -32.22 -2.16
CA ARG A 1020 18.74 -31.17 -3.15
C ARG A 1020 20.04 -30.89 -3.90
N PRO A 1021 19.95 -30.35 -5.13
CA PRO A 1021 21.12 -29.85 -5.83
C PRO A 1021 21.99 -28.96 -4.94
N VAL A 1022 23.30 -29.19 -4.98
CA VAL A 1022 24.26 -28.36 -4.22
C VAL A 1022 24.28 -26.93 -4.74
N ALA A 1023 24.74 -25.99 -3.90
CA ALA A 1023 24.91 -24.57 -4.23
C ALA A 1023 23.63 -23.85 -4.70
N ARG A 1024 22.46 -24.24 -4.17
CA ARG A 1024 21.17 -23.55 -4.42
C ARG A 1024 20.78 -22.56 -3.33
N LEU A 1025 21.25 -22.77 -2.11
CA LEU A 1025 21.05 -21.87 -0.98
C LEU A 1025 22.25 -20.95 -0.80
N LYS A 1026 22.16 -19.95 0.08
CA LYS A 1026 23.21 -18.93 0.24
C LYS A 1026 24.51 -19.57 0.78
N PRO A 1027 25.69 -19.16 0.29
CA PRO A 1027 26.97 -19.61 0.82
C PRO A 1027 27.29 -18.93 2.15
N ASN A 1028 28.24 -19.48 2.90
CA ASN A 1028 28.85 -18.78 4.03
C ASN A 1028 29.93 -17.78 3.55
N ASP A 1029 30.52 -17.01 4.46
CA ASP A 1029 31.47 -15.95 4.11
C ASP A 1029 32.84 -16.45 3.59
N PHE A 1030 33.16 -17.74 3.75
CA PHE A 1030 34.30 -18.36 3.07
C PHE A 1030 33.97 -18.84 1.66
N GLY A 1031 32.70 -18.77 1.24
CA GLY A 1031 32.26 -19.20 -0.08
C GLY A 1031 31.91 -20.68 -0.17
N LEU A 1032 31.65 -21.33 0.96
CA LEU A 1032 31.22 -22.72 1.02
C LEU A 1032 29.69 -22.81 1.02
N PHE A 1033 29.18 -23.81 0.32
CA PHE A 1033 27.76 -24.11 0.26
C PHE A 1033 27.43 -25.37 1.07
N ASP A 1034 26.16 -25.45 1.46
CA ASP A 1034 25.56 -26.65 2.07
C ASP A 1034 26.32 -27.14 3.32
N MET A 1035 27.03 -26.24 4.02
CA MET A 1035 27.69 -26.55 5.30
C MET A 1035 26.71 -26.90 6.42
N HIS A 1036 25.42 -26.66 6.19
CA HIS A 1036 24.32 -26.97 7.08
C HIS A 1036 23.26 -27.78 6.31
N GLY A 1037 23.00 -29.01 6.75
CA GLY A 1037 22.00 -29.87 6.13
C GLY A 1037 22.47 -30.50 4.82
N ASN A 1038 21.51 -30.81 3.95
CA ASN A 1038 21.65 -31.60 2.71
C ASN A 1038 22.22 -33.00 2.94
N ALA A 1039 23.53 -33.17 3.20
CA ALA A 1039 24.13 -34.44 3.54
C ALA A 1039 24.99 -34.35 4.83
N SER A 1040 24.87 -35.35 5.70
CA SER A 1040 25.80 -35.50 6.82
C SER A 1040 27.16 -35.92 6.27
N GLU A 1041 28.25 -35.29 6.71
CA GLU A 1041 29.55 -35.46 6.09
C GLU A 1041 30.55 -36.18 6.99
N TRP A 1042 31.24 -37.17 6.42
CA TRP A 1042 32.36 -37.83 7.09
C TRP A 1042 33.51 -36.87 7.37
N CYS A 1043 33.98 -36.86 8.62
CA CYS A 1043 35.25 -36.27 9.01
C CYS A 1043 36.32 -37.37 9.14
N TYR A 1044 37.58 -36.93 9.17
CA TYR A 1044 38.71 -37.84 9.32
C TYR A 1044 38.73 -38.53 10.69
N GLU A 1045 38.55 -37.81 11.80
CA GLU A 1045 38.76 -38.30 13.16
C GLU A 1045 37.76 -39.38 13.59
N PHE A 1046 38.21 -40.18 14.56
CA PHE A 1046 37.32 -40.97 15.38
C PHE A 1046 36.65 -40.12 16.45
N TYR A 1047 35.50 -40.60 16.93
CA TYR A 1047 34.69 -39.86 17.87
C TYR A 1047 35.31 -39.87 19.28
N GLU A 1048 35.79 -38.72 19.75
CA GLU A 1048 36.25 -38.51 21.13
C GLU A 1048 35.42 -37.44 21.86
N ASN A 1049 35.28 -37.55 23.18
CA ASN A 1049 34.70 -36.48 23.98
C ASN A 1049 35.57 -35.23 23.92
N TYR A 1050 34.94 -34.06 23.82
CA TYR A 1050 35.68 -32.80 23.86
C TYR A 1050 36.44 -32.62 25.17
N PRO A 1051 37.64 -32.00 25.12
CA PRO A 1051 38.45 -31.77 26.29
C PRO A 1051 37.73 -30.87 27.30
N SER A 1052 38.09 -30.98 28.58
CA SER A 1052 37.71 -29.98 29.58
C SER A 1052 38.21 -28.60 29.15
N ALA A 1053 37.43 -27.54 29.42
CA ALA A 1053 37.68 -26.20 28.90
C ALA A 1053 39.13 -25.73 29.18
N SER A 1054 39.94 -25.63 28.12
CA SER A 1054 41.31 -25.09 28.15
C SER A 1054 41.29 -23.65 27.64
N ARG A 1055 42.08 -22.76 28.27
CA ARG A 1055 42.30 -21.39 27.80
C ARG A 1055 43.26 -21.31 26.60
N ALA A 1056 44.12 -22.30 26.40
CA ALA A 1056 45.04 -22.35 25.26
C ALA A 1056 44.42 -23.14 24.10
N ALA A 1057 44.50 -22.59 22.89
CA ALA A 1057 44.07 -23.27 21.68
C ALA A 1057 44.95 -24.49 21.43
N ALA A 1058 44.34 -25.68 21.50
CA ALA A 1058 45.03 -26.91 21.13
C ALA A 1058 45.12 -26.97 19.60
N ALA A 1059 46.32 -27.24 19.09
CA ALA A 1059 46.53 -27.52 17.68
C ALA A 1059 45.66 -28.71 17.24
N ASP A 1060 45.12 -28.62 16.05
CA ASP A 1060 44.46 -29.75 15.42
C ASP A 1060 45.48 -30.86 15.14
N ALA A 1061 45.12 -32.10 15.47
CA ALA A 1061 46.05 -33.22 15.45
C ALA A 1061 45.35 -34.50 14.99
N ALA A 1062 45.87 -35.10 13.91
CA ALA A 1062 45.44 -36.40 13.43
C ALA A 1062 46.24 -37.52 14.10
N LYS A 1063 45.54 -38.54 14.62
CA LYS A 1063 46.19 -39.80 15.04
C LYS A 1063 46.32 -40.71 13.82
N ALA A 1064 47.53 -41.22 13.57
CA ALA A 1064 47.81 -42.15 12.48
C ALA A 1064 47.63 -43.59 12.97
N ASP A 1065 46.42 -44.11 12.80
CA ASP A 1065 46.03 -45.42 13.35
C ASP A 1065 45.32 -46.30 12.30
N ALA A 1066 45.25 -47.60 12.58
CA ALA A 1066 44.43 -48.52 11.80
C ALA A 1066 42.94 -48.14 11.89
N VAL A 1067 42.28 -48.03 10.75
CA VAL A 1067 40.85 -47.73 10.63
C VAL A 1067 40.07 -49.03 10.84
N LEU A 1068 39.71 -49.29 12.10
CA LEU A 1068 38.96 -50.48 12.49
C LEU A 1068 37.45 -50.27 12.34
N LYS A 1069 36.72 -51.33 11.99
CA LYS A 1069 35.24 -51.30 11.87
C LYS A 1069 34.52 -50.93 13.18
N SER A 1070 35.16 -51.16 14.33
CA SER A 1070 34.60 -50.92 15.67
C SER A 1070 34.85 -49.50 16.18
N VAL A 1071 35.70 -48.71 15.52
CA VAL A 1071 36.05 -47.36 15.96
C VAL A 1071 35.18 -46.37 15.21
N GLU A 1072 34.24 -45.76 15.92
CA GLU A 1072 33.27 -44.83 15.36
C GLU A 1072 33.94 -43.53 14.89
N ARG A 1073 33.46 -43.00 13.76
CA ARG A 1073 33.94 -41.79 13.10
C ARG A 1073 32.91 -40.68 13.21
N VAL A 1074 33.38 -39.44 13.09
CA VAL A 1074 32.54 -38.25 13.22
C VAL A 1074 31.79 -37.93 11.92
N LEU A 1075 30.52 -37.58 12.06
CA LEU A 1075 29.70 -36.95 11.03
C LEU A 1075 29.31 -35.53 11.45
N ARG A 1076 29.39 -34.58 10.52
CA ARG A 1076 29.03 -33.17 10.72
C ARG A 1076 27.96 -32.68 9.72
N GLY A 1077 27.48 -31.46 9.91
CA GLY A 1077 26.54 -30.77 9.00
C GLY A 1077 25.07 -31.16 9.15
N ARG A 1078 24.80 -32.41 9.55
CA ARG A 1078 23.47 -33.04 9.48
C ARG A 1078 22.97 -33.10 8.04
N SER A 1079 21.72 -33.49 7.82
CA SER A 1079 21.21 -33.84 6.49
C SER A 1079 19.83 -33.27 6.20
N PHE A 1080 19.38 -33.45 4.97
CA PHE A 1080 18.05 -33.09 4.49
C PHE A 1080 16.89 -33.67 5.33
N ALA A 1081 17.12 -34.71 6.13
CA ALA A 1081 16.10 -35.33 6.99
C ALA A 1081 16.16 -34.85 8.46
N SER A 1082 17.01 -33.86 8.76
CA SER A 1082 17.25 -33.40 10.13
C SER A 1082 16.29 -32.28 10.53
N ARG A 1083 15.90 -32.24 11.80
CA ARG A 1083 15.09 -31.15 12.37
C ARG A 1083 15.93 -29.89 12.58
N ALA A 1084 15.31 -28.71 12.47
CA ALA A 1084 15.99 -27.42 12.56
C ALA A 1084 16.94 -27.25 13.76
N PRO A 1085 16.59 -27.68 14.99
CA PRO A 1085 17.48 -27.53 16.15
C PRO A 1085 18.79 -28.32 16.05
N ASN A 1086 18.86 -29.33 15.18
CA ASN A 1086 20.07 -30.14 14.98
C ASN A 1086 20.92 -29.60 13.83
N VAL A 1087 20.40 -28.71 12.98
CA VAL A 1087 21.14 -28.17 11.84
C VAL A 1087 21.99 -26.98 12.32
N ARG A 1088 23.09 -27.28 13.01
CA ARG A 1088 24.01 -26.33 13.66
C ARG A 1088 25.47 -26.68 13.36
N SER A 1089 26.37 -25.71 13.56
CA SER A 1089 27.82 -25.88 13.32
C SER A 1089 28.45 -26.91 14.26
N ALA A 1090 28.04 -26.91 15.53
CA ALA A 1090 28.59 -27.78 16.59
C ALA A 1090 28.02 -29.21 16.58
N GLU A 1091 26.90 -29.45 15.90
CA GLU A 1091 26.18 -30.72 15.96
C GLU A 1091 26.99 -31.85 15.31
N ARG A 1092 27.21 -32.95 16.04
CA ARG A 1092 28.08 -34.07 15.64
C ARG A 1092 27.49 -35.45 15.94
N ALA A 1093 27.60 -36.38 15.00
CA ALA A 1093 27.14 -37.76 15.18
C ALA A 1093 28.33 -38.73 15.14
N LEU A 1094 28.14 -39.89 15.74
CA LEU A 1094 29.06 -41.03 15.71
C LEU A 1094 28.44 -42.18 14.93
N ASN A 1095 29.20 -42.76 14.01
CA ASN A 1095 28.81 -43.98 13.32
C ASN A 1095 30.05 -44.81 12.98
N PRO A 1096 29.95 -46.14 12.89
CA PRO A 1096 31.07 -46.97 12.44
C PRO A 1096 31.45 -46.62 10.98
N PRO A 1097 32.71 -46.76 10.56
CA PRO A 1097 33.17 -46.39 9.22
C PRO A 1097 32.52 -47.24 8.10
N THR A 1098 31.92 -48.39 8.45
CA THR A 1098 31.10 -49.22 7.54
C THR A 1098 29.66 -48.75 7.40
N TYR A 1099 29.25 -47.72 8.14
CA TYR A 1099 27.87 -47.24 8.15
C TYR A 1099 27.49 -46.69 6.79
N ARG A 1100 26.40 -47.24 6.23
CA ARG A 1100 25.87 -46.86 4.92
C ARG A 1100 24.41 -46.45 5.09
N ARG A 1101 24.14 -45.15 5.07
CA ARG A 1101 22.76 -44.62 5.04
C ARG A 1101 22.59 -43.51 4.02
N TYR A 1102 21.37 -43.41 3.50
CA TYR A 1102 20.93 -42.43 2.50
C TYR A 1102 20.99 -40.96 2.95
N LEU A 1103 21.62 -40.65 4.09
CA LEU A 1103 21.82 -39.29 4.60
C LEU A 1103 23.30 -38.91 4.68
N VAL A 1104 24.20 -39.84 4.33
CA VAL A 1104 25.63 -39.70 4.56
C VAL A 1104 26.38 -39.52 3.24
N GLY A 1105 27.08 -38.41 3.13
CA GLY A 1105 28.00 -38.05 2.05
C GLY A 1105 29.35 -37.62 2.63
N PHE A 1106 30.09 -36.81 1.87
CA PHE A 1106 31.36 -36.24 2.29
C PHE A 1106 31.80 -35.10 1.37
N ARG A 1107 32.77 -34.31 1.83
CA ARG A 1107 33.51 -33.36 1.01
C ARG A 1107 35.02 -33.58 1.19
N PRO A 1108 35.83 -33.58 0.11
CA PRO A 1108 37.28 -33.71 0.22
C PRO A 1108 37.93 -32.38 0.64
N ALA A 1109 39.08 -32.50 1.29
CA ALA A 1109 40.00 -31.43 1.61
C ALA A 1109 41.45 -31.86 1.32
N ARG A 1110 42.40 -30.92 1.28
CA ARG A 1110 43.83 -31.21 1.19
C ARG A 1110 44.65 -30.12 1.85
N THR A 1111 45.84 -30.47 2.34
CA THR A 1111 46.81 -29.49 2.85
C THR A 1111 47.57 -28.86 1.69
N LEU A 1112 47.72 -27.54 1.72
CA LEU A 1112 48.56 -26.80 0.78
C LEU A 1112 49.92 -26.53 1.43
N ARG A 1113 51.01 -26.77 0.71
CA ARG A 1113 52.36 -26.45 1.20
C ARG A 1113 52.44 -24.94 1.48
N ARG A 1114 53.03 -24.57 2.61
CA ARG A 1114 53.46 -23.18 2.84
C ARG A 1114 54.38 -22.81 1.67
N SER A 1115 54.09 -21.71 0.99
CA SER A 1115 55.09 -21.14 0.10
C SER A 1115 56.31 -20.78 0.98
N PRO A 1116 57.53 -21.21 0.60
CA PRO A 1116 58.73 -20.95 1.40
C PRO A 1116 58.96 -19.46 1.62
#